data_AF-A0A821YVF0-F1
#
_entry.id   AF-A0A821YVF0-F1
#
_cell.length_a   1.000
_cell.length_b   1.000
_cell.length_c   1.000
_cell.angle_alpha   90.00
_cell.angle_beta   90.00
_cell.angle_gamma   90.00
#
_symmetry.space_group_name_H-M   'P 1'
#
loop_
_entity.id
_entity.type
_entity.pdbx_description
1 polymer ?
#
loop_
_entity_poly.entity_id
_entity_poly.type
_entity_poly.pdbx_seq_one_letter_code
_entity_poly.pdbx_strand_id
1 'polypeptide(L)'
;MSIIKRQNRVDSWFTRISHALVRDKTSTSDNKEDIRYAVRKINQYFYAEKPTTEVIEKYANVVVDLLLSTSNGPDDFEFLAQILNIVKEILDCDKKSSRPLVKALIKNDICSFLLHTLRTVSEDRGLGQDVSLQIHQILAIIGHHDKRLALKARLFKTIPCTIGLLRIYSYNAKVCPVLLTLLKIYAKNAITASSICRASGLQPLLRLALTLDRRHAKLQKLSITVVRYLTQTKKLAARATSTTIVRDILAVVFLMDKSQGQNRLRTIKIKEGLLKVLLNLVKSKAGRVQFLEANGFYLLYELAMNVLPNDSFCTFLDLSCQVMLHCCPKQQLPIDTIFSPVRYFLPQGYDYIVSNELLSADPQIIKDLDDMREKCKSAVPSNERNSNNEQRIRPKSSMGSSTTRASSASKSTTITTTTTATTTSCRPKSSKGTKLEKKKVEQKTISKKKSNTNGNKYRQVSRLDANGLDDVEETGIRLVEDEDLDDEDSSKSDDDDEEDDEEEDEGFNKENISSSSVPLPNGEEPIRDSVDLSRAYEQFFDETIDPIYMLRLKMAQIIVDPHIDSLLTRLFRNILPASLTLLTAQSRFSYWRMPSDLYFQTYSILAKSTRSAYQFTKLAYPDAFNALSYPKYEPMQKPDERSNRTTLLADIRRILYPPSIYNRTVYDFDAIVDHSPITTLNNDDEQRRSNVDHLLFDSQFECGNLRKAIQITEEEYDLILRPDINTFRYHQWFYFEVSNMRSDVTYRFNIINFEKINSQFNTGMQPVIFSVCDALSDKPYWRRIGEKISYYKNTYGKKKKIYYTLTFNIRFTYANDICYIAYHYPYTYTTLMTDLVNWSNTYDRTSIYFRQQILCKTLSGNDCPLLTITSFYNQNDLYQNEKQPIPLHEKSYVILTARVHPGESNASWIMKGIIDYLLSDEPTARNLRDRFIFKIIPMLNPDGVINGW
;
A
#
# COMPACT_ATOMS: atom_id res chain seq x y z
N MET A 1 0.79 -54.40 -42.75
CA MET A 1 -0.36 -55.33 -42.66
C MET A 1 -0.73 -55.78 -41.23
N SER A 2 0.21 -56.23 -40.40
CA SER A 2 -0.10 -56.79 -39.06
C SER A 2 -0.90 -55.82 -38.16
N ILE A 3 -0.49 -54.55 -38.09
CA ILE A 3 -1.14 -53.49 -37.30
C ILE A 3 -2.61 -53.31 -37.72
N ILE A 4 -2.90 -53.21 -39.03
CA ILE A 4 -4.28 -53.11 -39.56
C ILE A 4 -5.13 -54.33 -39.14
N LYS A 5 -4.56 -55.55 -39.21
CA LYS A 5 -5.23 -56.77 -38.74
C LYS A 5 -5.41 -56.84 -37.21
N ARG A 6 -4.72 -56.00 -36.43
CA ARG A 6 -4.90 -55.84 -34.96
C ARG A 6 -5.93 -54.76 -34.64
N GLN A 7 -5.83 -53.59 -35.27
CA GLN A 7 -6.79 -52.48 -35.13
C GLN A 7 -8.23 -52.95 -35.38
N ASN A 8 -8.44 -53.70 -36.48
CA ASN A 8 -9.75 -54.28 -36.82
C ASN A 8 -10.31 -55.26 -35.77
N ARG A 9 -9.48 -55.82 -34.88
CA ARG A 9 -9.94 -56.68 -33.76
C ARG A 9 -10.38 -55.85 -32.56
N VAL A 10 -9.67 -54.77 -32.25
CA VAL A 10 -10.03 -53.81 -31.19
C VAL A 10 -11.38 -53.16 -31.51
N ASP A 11 -11.53 -52.69 -32.75
CA ASP A 11 -12.80 -52.19 -33.28
C ASP A 11 -13.92 -53.23 -33.16
N SER A 12 -13.65 -54.50 -33.48
CA SER A 12 -14.63 -55.59 -33.34
C SER A 12 -15.05 -55.81 -31.88
N TRP A 13 -14.12 -55.74 -30.92
CA TRP A 13 -14.44 -55.90 -29.50
C TRP A 13 -15.23 -54.72 -28.92
N PHE A 14 -14.84 -53.47 -29.21
CA PHE A 14 -15.63 -52.31 -28.78
C PHE A 14 -17.01 -52.24 -29.46
N THR A 15 -17.11 -52.63 -30.74
CA THR A 15 -18.40 -52.69 -31.45
C THR A 15 -19.31 -53.78 -30.88
N ARG A 16 -18.76 -54.95 -30.50
CA ARG A 16 -19.48 -55.98 -29.73
C ARG A 16 -20.02 -55.44 -28.40
N ILE A 17 -19.18 -54.75 -27.62
CA ILE A 17 -19.60 -54.13 -26.34
C ILE A 17 -20.74 -53.12 -26.57
N SER A 18 -20.60 -52.23 -27.56
CA SER A 18 -21.64 -51.26 -27.93
C SER A 18 -22.96 -51.96 -28.29
N HIS A 19 -22.92 -52.97 -29.15
CA HIS A 19 -24.12 -53.73 -29.54
C HIS A 19 -24.75 -54.50 -28.37
N ALA A 20 -23.96 -55.01 -27.43
CA ALA A 20 -24.47 -55.70 -26.24
C ALA A 20 -25.12 -54.73 -25.25
N LEU A 21 -24.47 -53.59 -24.95
CA LEU A 21 -25.02 -52.54 -24.07
C LEU A 21 -26.34 -51.95 -24.60
N VAL A 22 -26.47 -51.77 -25.92
CA VAL A 22 -27.72 -51.32 -26.55
C VAL A 22 -28.85 -52.37 -26.44
N ARG A 23 -28.52 -53.66 -26.33
CA ARG A 23 -29.49 -54.77 -26.22
C ARG A 23 -29.93 -55.09 -24.79
N ASP A 24 -29.26 -54.56 -23.77
CA ASP A 24 -29.50 -54.91 -22.35
C ASP A 24 -30.82 -54.38 -21.75
N LYS A 25 -31.78 -53.97 -22.60
CA LYS A 25 -33.19 -53.73 -22.22
C LYS A 25 -34.00 -55.02 -22.10
N THR A 26 -33.46 -56.15 -22.53
CA THR A 26 -34.04 -57.50 -22.36
C THR A 26 -32.96 -58.43 -21.83
N SER A 27 -33.00 -58.74 -20.53
CA SER A 27 -31.92 -59.42 -19.82
C SER A 27 -31.74 -60.89 -20.22
N THR A 28 -30.58 -61.24 -20.76
CA THR A 28 -30.12 -62.62 -20.95
C THR A 28 -28.72 -62.81 -20.35
N SER A 29 -28.38 -64.04 -19.97
CA SER A 29 -27.09 -64.35 -19.33
C SER A 29 -25.92 -64.09 -20.29
N ASP A 30 -26.06 -64.56 -21.53
CA ASP A 30 -25.00 -64.63 -22.54
C ASP A 30 -24.41 -63.26 -22.88
N ASN A 31 -25.25 -62.20 -22.90
CA ASN A 31 -24.82 -60.82 -23.13
C ASN A 31 -23.73 -60.38 -22.14
N LYS A 32 -23.80 -60.83 -20.88
CA LYS A 32 -22.81 -60.47 -19.85
C LYS A 32 -21.49 -61.20 -20.04
N GLU A 33 -21.52 -62.45 -20.51
CA GLU A 33 -20.28 -63.20 -20.81
C GLU A 33 -19.58 -62.67 -22.06
N ASP A 34 -20.32 -62.27 -23.10
CA ASP A 34 -19.76 -61.69 -24.32
C ASP A 34 -19.06 -60.34 -24.04
N ILE A 35 -19.64 -59.50 -23.17
CA ILE A 35 -18.98 -58.26 -22.68
C ILE A 35 -17.73 -58.60 -21.85
N ARG A 36 -17.81 -59.55 -20.91
CA ARG A 36 -16.65 -60.02 -20.11
C ARG A 36 -15.50 -60.52 -21.00
N TYR A 37 -15.81 -61.29 -22.04
CA TYR A 37 -14.84 -61.77 -23.01
C TYR A 37 -14.18 -60.61 -23.78
N ALA A 38 -14.97 -59.67 -24.29
CA ALA A 38 -14.46 -58.49 -25.00
C ALA A 38 -13.57 -57.60 -24.10
N VAL A 39 -13.99 -57.33 -22.86
CA VAL A 39 -13.22 -56.58 -21.85
C VAL A 39 -11.90 -57.26 -21.51
N ARG A 40 -11.89 -58.59 -21.35
CA ARG A 40 -10.65 -59.38 -21.15
C ARG A 40 -9.72 -59.28 -22.37
N LYS A 41 -10.25 -59.30 -23.59
CA LYS A 41 -9.45 -59.18 -24.83
C LYS A 41 -8.89 -57.78 -25.05
N ILE A 42 -9.63 -56.72 -24.72
CA ILE A 42 -9.14 -55.33 -24.79
C ILE A 42 -8.02 -55.12 -23.76
N ASN A 43 -8.14 -55.63 -22.53
CA ASN A 43 -7.04 -55.58 -21.55
C ASN A 43 -5.79 -56.35 -22.03
N GLN A 44 -5.96 -57.56 -22.58
CA GLN A 44 -4.85 -58.33 -23.17
C GLN A 44 -4.18 -57.60 -24.34
N TYR A 45 -4.91 -56.74 -25.05
CA TYR A 45 -4.37 -55.91 -26.12
C TYR A 45 -3.62 -54.67 -25.59
N PHE A 46 -4.22 -53.88 -24.70
CA PHE A 46 -3.58 -52.67 -24.15
C PHE A 46 -2.31 -52.97 -23.34
N TYR A 47 -2.21 -54.16 -22.74
CA TYR A 47 -0.98 -54.62 -22.10
C TYR A 47 0.18 -54.86 -23.09
N ALA A 48 -0.12 -55.08 -24.37
CA ALA A 48 0.86 -55.36 -25.42
C ALA A 48 1.08 -54.19 -26.41
N GLU A 49 0.07 -53.35 -26.63
CA GLU A 49 0.06 -52.30 -27.65
C GLU A 49 -0.84 -51.13 -27.18
N LYS A 50 -0.27 -49.93 -26.98
CA LYS A 50 -1.02 -48.78 -26.43
C LYS A 50 -2.19 -48.34 -27.33
N PRO A 51 -3.32 -47.85 -26.77
CA PRO A 51 -4.45 -47.37 -27.56
C PRO A 51 -4.09 -46.14 -28.40
N THR A 52 -4.46 -46.16 -29.68
CA THR A 52 -4.27 -45.03 -30.61
C THR A 52 -5.37 -43.96 -30.43
N THR A 53 -5.06 -42.72 -30.78
CA THR A 53 -5.98 -41.57 -30.69
C THR A 53 -7.32 -41.83 -31.37
N GLU A 54 -7.32 -42.43 -32.57
CA GLU A 54 -8.52 -42.77 -33.34
C GLU A 54 -9.47 -43.72 -32.58
N VAL A 55 -8.92 -44.76 -31.95
CA VAL A 55 -9.69 -45.73 -31.15
C VAL A 55 -10.28 -45.04 -29.92
N ILE A 56 -9.53 -44.14 -29.29
CA ILE A 56 -9.99 -43.38 -28.12
C ILE A 56 -11.12 -42.42 -28.52
N GLU A 57 -11.00 -41.68 -29.63
CA GLU A 57 -12.06 -40.79 -30.12
C GLU A 57 -13.33 -41.56 -30.51
N LYS A 58 -13.17 -42.67 -31.23
CA LYS A 58 -14.27 -43.50 -31.73
C LYS A 58 -15.06 -44.19 -30.61
N TYR A 59 -14.39 -44.61 -29.52
CA TYR A 59 -15.00 -45.45 -28.48
C TYR A 59 -15.05 -44.84 -27.07
N ALA A 60 -14.67 -43.57 -26.88
CA ALA A 60 -14.75 -42.89 -25.58
C ALA A 60 -16.14 -42.98 -24.90
N ASN A 61 -17.23 -42.86 -25.68
CA ASN A 61 -18.59 -43.01 -25.13
C ASN A 61 -18.89 -44.47 -24.75
N VAL A 62 -18.45 -45.46 -25.54
CA VAL A 62 -18.64 -46.88 -25.21
C VAL A 62 -17.91 -47.26 -23.92
N VAL A 63 -16.75 -46.67 -23.64
CA VAL A 63 -16.02 -46.82 -22.36
C VAL A 63 -16.79 -46.18 -21.19
N VAL A 64 -17.47 -45.05 -21.42
CA VAL A 64 -18.37 -44.41 -20.43
C VAL A 64 -19.60 -45.27 -20.15
N ASP A 65 -20.27 -45.77 -21.19
CA ASP A 65 -21.47 -46.61 -21.06
C ASP A 65 -21.13 -47.95 -20.37
N LEU A 66 -19.97 -48.53 -20.69
CA LEU A 66 -19.44 -49.72 -20.02
C LEU A 66 -19.17 -49.50 -18.53
N LEU A 67 -18.62 -48.35 -18.13
CA LEU A 67 -18.51 -47.98 -16.70
C LEU A 67 -19.89 -47.90 -16.04
N LEU A 68 -20.84 -47.18 -16.66
CA LEU A 68 -22.19 -46.98 -16.12
C LEU A 68 -22.99 -48.30 -16.01
N SER A 69 -22.70 -49.29 -16.86
CA SER A 69 -23.32 -50.62 -16.76
C SER A 69 -23.09 -51.32 -15.40
N THR A 70 -22.02 -50.95 -14.68
CA THR A 70 -21.69 -51.50 -13.34
C THR A 70 -22.44 -50.81 -12.18
N SER A 71 -23.40 -49.92 -12.47
CA SER A 71 -24.05 -49.06 -11.45
C SER A 71 -25.04 -49.75 -10.50
N ASN A 72 -25.42 -51.01 -10.74
CA ASN A 72 -26.35 -51.73 -9.85
C ASN A 72 -25.67 -52.33 -8.60
N GLY A 73 -24.33 -52.27 -8.52
CA GLY A 73 -23.55 -52.80 -7.40
C GLY A 73 -22.43 -53.71 -7.88
N PRO A 74 -21.32 -53.84 -7.13
CA PRO A 74 -20.20 -54.70 -7.50
C PRO A 74 -20.46 -56.16 -7.09
N ASP A 75 -21.41 -56.82 -7.76
CA ASP A 75 -21.53 -58.29 -7.70
C ASP A 75 -20.27 -58.98 -8.26
N ASP A 76 -19.42 -58.24 -8.98
CA ASP A 76 -18.12 -58.68 -9.47
C ASP A 76 -17.09 -57.52 -9.44
N PHE A 77 -16.20 -57.55 -8.44
CA PHE A 77 -15.07 -56.61 -8.34
C PHE A 77 -13.96 -56.85 -9.37
N GLU A 78 -13.80 -58.10 -9.88
CA GLU A 78 -12.76 -58.45 -10.86
C GLU A 78 -13.09 -57.81 -12.22
N PHE A 79 -14.36 -57.90 -12.64
CA PHE A 79 -14.87 -57.28 -13.85
C PHE A 79 -14.81 -55.74 -13.78
N LEU A 80 -15.17 -55.16 -12.63
CA LEU A 80 -15.00 -53.71 -12.41
C LEU A 80 -13.53 -53.28 -12.50
N ALA A 81 -12.60 -54.04 -11.90
CA ALA A 81 -11.16 -53.77 -12.01
C ALA A 81 -10.66 -53.86 -13.47
N GLN A 82 -11.19 -54.80 -14.27
CA GLN A 82 -10.86 -54.92 -15.69
C GLN A 82 -11.36 -53.73 -16.51
N ILE A 83 -12.53 -53.16 -16.20
CA ILE A 83 -13.03 -51.95 -16.87
C ILE A 83 -12.21 -50.72 -16.44
N LEU A 84 -11.93 -50.56 -15.14
CA LEU A 84 -11.12 -49.45 -14.63
C LEU A 84 -9.68 -49.50 -15.18
N ASN A 85 -9.12 -50.68 -15.43
CA ASN A 85 -7.82 -50.81 -16.08
C ASN A 85 -7.84 -50.33 -17.54
N ILE A 86 -8.87 -50.65 -18.33
CA ILE A 86 -9.06 -50.10 -19.69
C ILE A 86 -9.10 -48.57 -19.67
N VAL A 87 -9.88 -47.99 -18.74
CA VAL A 87 -9.99 -46.53 -18.57
C VAL A 87 -8.65 -45.91 -18.21
N LYS A 88 -7.88 -46.56 -17.34
CA LYS A 88 -6.57 -46.09 -16.90
C LYS A 88 -5.53 -46.14 -18.03
N GLU A 89 -5.39 -47.25 -18.76
CA GLU A 89 -4.40 -47.35 -19.84
C GLU A 89 -4.65 -46.33 -20.97
N ILE A 90 -5.92 -45.93 -21.20
CA ILE A 90 -6.25 -44.82 -22.11
C ILE A 90 -5.86 -43.44 -21.51
N LEU A 91 -5.97 -43.26 -20.19
CA LEU A 91 -5.59 -42.03 -19.51
C LEU A 91 -4.06 -41.88 -19.29
N ASP A 92 -3.32 -43.00 -19.26
CA ASP A 92 -1.85 -43.06 -19.21
C ASP A 92 -1.21 -42.99 -20.63
N CYS A 93 -1.99 -42.64 -21.66
CA CYS A 93 -1.50 -42.07 -22.92
C CYS A 93 -1.23 -40.56 -22.79
N ASP A 94 -0.73 -39.93 -23.86
CA ASP A 94 -0.38 -38.51 -23.83
C ASP A 94 -1.59 -37.56 -23.65
N LYS A 95 -1.32 -36.30 -23.30
CA LYS A 95 -2.34 -35.27 -23.02
C LYS A 95 -3.24 -34.94 -24.23
N LYS A 96 -2.81 -35.17 -25.47
CA LYS A 96 -3.63 -34.96 -26.67
C LYS A 96 -4.55 -36.17 -26.87
N SER A 97 -4.01 -37.39 -26.87
CA SER A 97 -4.78 -38.63 -27.12
C SER A 97 -5.80 -38.98 -26.03
N SER A 98 -5.53 -38.67 -24.77
CA SER A 98 -6.47 -38.92 -23.65
C SER A 98 -7.62 -37.89 -23.56
N ARG A 99 -7.46 -36.70 -24.18
CA ARG A 99 -8.42 -35.57 -24.12
C ARG A 99 -9.87 -35.91 -24.53
N PRO A 100 -10.15 -36.77 -25.52
CA PRO A 100 -11.52 -37.15 -25.89
C PRO A 100 -12.23 -37.93 -24.77
N LEU A 101 -11.54 -38.93 -24.19
CA LEU A 101 -12.07 -39.68 -23.05
C LEU A 101 -12.27 -38.79 -21.83
N VAL A 102 -11.32 -37.90 -21.51
CA VAL A 102 -11.47 -36.93 -20.41
C VAL A 102 -12.72 -36.06 -20.61
N LYS A 103 -12.97 -35.54 -21.83
CA LYS A 103 -14.21 -34.80 -22.14
C LYS A 103 -15.46 -35.65 -21.90
N ALA A 104 -15.47 -36.91 -22.35
CA ALA A 104 -16.61 -37.82 -22.21
C ALA A 104 -16.90 -38.20 -20.73
N LEU A 105 -15.85 -38.51 -19.96
CA LEU A 105 -15.95 -38.83 -18.53
C LEU A 105 -16.51 -37.65 -17.71
N ILE A 106 -16.09 -36.41 -18.02
CA ILE A 106 -16.60 -35.21 -17.34
C ILE A 106 -18.03 -34.87 -17.78
N LYS A 107 -18.35 -35.00 -19.08
CA LYS A 107 -19.70 -34.72 -19.63
C LYS A 107 -20.78 -35.62 -18.99
N ASN A 108 -20.45 -36.88 -18.74
CA ASN A 108 -21.39 -37.88 -18.19
C ASN A 108 -21.27 -38.07 -16.67
N ASP A 109 -20.69 -37.08 -15.96
CA ASP A 109 -20.47 -37.04 -14.51
C ASP A 109 -19.88 -38.32 -13.87
N ILE A 110 -18.94 -38.96 -14.57
CA ILE A 110 -18.29 -40.18 -14.08
C ILE A 110 -17.46 -39.93 -12.81
N CYS A 111 -17.10 -38.67 -12.53
CA CYS A 111 -16.55 -38.28 -11.23
C CYS A 111 -17.51 -38.57 -10.06
N SER A 112 -18.82 -38.30 -10.19
CA SER A 112 -19.81 -38.66 -9.17
C SER A 112 -19.98 -40.18 -9.07
N PHE A 113 -20.02 -40.89 -10.20
CA PHE A 113 -20.12 -42.35 -10.25
C PHE A 113 -18.95 -43.02 -9.52
N LEU A 114 -17.70 -42.68 -9.88
CA LEU A 114 -16.50 -43.23 -9.26
C LEU A 114 -16.42 -42.92 -7.76
N LEU A 115 -16.90 -41.75 -7.31
CA LEU A 115 -16.97 -41.41 -5.89
C LEU A 115 -18.05 -42.19 -5.14
N HIS A 116 -19.19 -42.50 -5.77
CA HIS A 116 -20.20 -43.39 -5.20
C HIS A 116 -19.67 -44.82 -5.07
N THR A 117 -19.13 -45.37 -6.15
CA THR A 117 -18.53 -46.72 -6.17
C THR A 117 -17.38 -46.84 -5.18
N LEU A 118 -16.50 -45.84 -5.07
CA LEU A 118 -15.45 -45.78 -4.06
C LEU A 118 -16.01 -45.84 -2.63
N ARG A 119 -17.18 -45.25 -2.35
CA ARG A 119 -17.80 -45.34 -1.03
C ARG A 119 -18.20 -46.78 -0.72
N THR A 120 -18.94 -47.44 -1.62
CA THR A 120 -19.36 -48.84 -1.48
C THR A 120 -18.16 -49.78 -1.33
N VAL A 121 -17.18 -49.65 -2.22
CA VAL A 121 -15.92 -50.43 -2.21
C VAL A 121 -15.15 -50.25 -0.89
N SER A 122 -15.23 -49.07 -0.25
CA SER A 122 -14.54 -48.79 1.02
C SER A 122 -15.21 -49.32 2.28
N GLU A 123 -16.40 -49.93 2.17
CA GLU A 123 -17.11 -50.56 3.29
C GLU A 123 -16.91 -52.10 3.33
N ASP A 124 -16.49 -52.70 2.21
CA ASP A 124 -15.99 -54.08 2.14
C ASP A 124 -14.55 -54.19 2.68
N ARG A 125 -14.20 -55.37 3.20
CA ARG A 125 -12.88 -55.72 3.77
C ARG A 125 -12.03 -56.63 2.86
N GLY A 126 -12.58 -57.09 1.73
CA GLY A 126 -11.91 -57.96 0.75
C GLY A 126 -11.13 -57.22 -0.34
N LEU A 127 -11.35 -57.64 -1.59
CA LEU A 127 -10.64 -57.20 -2.82
C LEU A 127 -10.79 -55.70 -3.17
N GLY A 128 -11.58 -54.93 -2.40
CA GLY A 128 -11.85 -53.53 -2.66
C GLY A 128 -10.64 -52.59 -2.64
N GLN A 129 -9.48 -52.99 -2.08
CA GLN A 129 -8.32 -52.10 -1.99
C GLN A 129 -7.70 -51.76 -3.36
N ASP A 130 -7.58 -52.72 -4.27
CA ASP A 130 -7.02 -52.49 -5.61
C ASP A 130 -7.98 -51.68 -6.50
N VAL A 131 -9.27 -52.01 -6.46
CA VAL A 131 -10.35 -51.23 -7.11
C VAL A 131 -10.35 -49.79 -6.58
N SER A 132 -10.25 -49.61 -5.27
CA SER A 132 -10.16 -48.29 -4.63
C SER A 132 -8.92 -47.52 -5.10
N LEU A 133 -7.76 -48.18 -5.24
CA LEU A 133 -6.54 -47.55 -5.76
C LEU A 133 -6.67 -47.14 -7.24
N GLN A 134 -7.25 -47.99 -8.09
CA GLN A 134 -7.52 -47.67 -9.50
C GLN A 134 -8.48 -46.47 -9.63
N ILE A 135 -9.54 -46.43 -8.82
CA ILE A 135 -10.45 -45.27 -8.77
C ILE A 135 -9.70 -44.00 -8.36
N HIS A 136 -8.80 -44.06 -7.35
CA HIS A 136 -7.98 -42.91 -6.98
C HIS A 136 -6.99 -42.49 -8.08
N GLN A 137 -6.44 -43.43 -8.87
CA GLN A 137 -5.59 -43.13 -10.03
C GLN A 137 -6.36 -42.35 -11.10
N ILE A 138 -7.51 -42.88 -11.54
CA ILE A 138 -8.38 -42.24 -12.55
C ILE A 138 -8.84 -40.85 -12.07
N LEU A 139 -9.33 -40.75 -10.82
CA LEU A 139 -9.80 -39.48 -10.25
C LEU A 139 -8.66 -38.45 -10.08
N ALA A 140 -7.41 -38.87 -9.86
CA ALA A 140 -6.28 -37.93 -9.80
C ALA A 140 -5.97 -37.29 -11.16
N ILE A 141 -6.17 -38.03 -12.26
CA ILE A 141 -5.98 -37.54 -13.63
C ILE A 141 -7.15 -36.63 -14.02
N ILE A 142 -8.38 -37.17 -14.08
CA ILE A 142 -9.54 -36.42 -14.59
C ILE A 142 -10.01 -35.32 -13.63
N GLY A 143 -9.69 -35.45 -12.34
CA GLY A 143 -10.17 -34.56 -11.27
C GLY A 143 -9.68 -33.12 -11.36
N HIS A 144 -8.65 -32.84 -12.15
CA HIS A 144 -8.23 -31.47 -12.47
C HIS A 144 -9.23 -30.73 -13.38
N HIS A 145 -10.06 -31.45 -14.13
CA HIS A 145 -11.05 -30.89 -15.06
C HIS A 145 -12.45 -30.73 -14.45
N ASP A 146 -12.78 -31.46 -13.37
CA ASP A 146 -14.03 -31.29 -12.63
C ASP A 146 -13.91 -30.21 -11.54
N LYS A 147 -14.33 -28.98 -11.85
CA LYS A 147 -14.41 -27.86 -10.90
C LYS A 147 -15.25 -28.17 -9.64
N ARG A 148 -16.11 -29.21 -9.65
CA ARG A 148 -16.99 -29.62 -8.53
C ARG A 148 -16.49 -30.87 -7.79
N LEU A 149 -15.38 -31.50 -8.16
CA LEU A 149 -14.92 -32.78 -7.57
C LEU A 149 -14.78 -32.73 -6.05
N ALA A 150 -14.16 -31.67 -5.52
CA ALA A 150 -13.95 -31.50 -4.09
C ALA A 150 -15.29 -31.46 -3.31
N LEU A 151 -16.33 -30.86 -3.91
CA LEU A 151 -17.67 -30.83 -3.35
C LEU A 151 -18.32 -32.23 -3.39
N LYS A 152 -18.22 -32.93 -4.53
CA LYS A 152 -18.73 -34.31 -4.70
C LYS A 152 -18.10 -35.26 -3.67
N ALA A 153 -16.77 -35.27 -3.53
CA ALA A 153 -16.05 -36.13 -2.59
C ALA A 153 -16.42 -35.87 -1.11
N ARG A 154 -16.83 -34.64 -0.78
CA ARG A 154 -17.39 -34.29 0.54
C ARG A 154 -18.82 -34.80 0.72
N LEU A 155 -19.66 -34.79 -0.32
CA LEU A 155 -21.04 -35.26 -0.28
C LEU A 155 -21.11 -36.80 -0.21
N PHE A 156 -20.35 -37.50 -1.06
CA PHE A 156 -20.20 -38.97 -1.05
C PHE A 156 -19.37 -39.51 0.13
N LYS A 157 -18.85 -38.64 1.01
CA LYS A 157 -18.06 -39.01 2.21
C LYS A 157 -16.82 -39.88 1.90
N THR A 158 -16.17 -39.67 0.76
CA THR A 158 -14.99 -40.45 0.34
C THR A 158 -13.65 -39.88 0.83
N ILE A 159 -13.61 -38.60 1.22
CA ILE A 159 -12.40 -37.94 1.76
C ILE A 159 -11.70 -38.76 2.87
N PRO A 160 -12.39 -39.39 3.85
CA PRO A 160 -11.75 -40.27 4.82
C PRO A 160 -11.09 -41.51 4.21
N CYS A 161 -11.61 -42.05 3.10
CA CYS A 161 -11.07 -43.23 2.42
C CYS A 161 -9.70 -42.90 1.79
N THR A 162 -9.58 -41.75 1.10
CA THR A 162 -8.31 -41.23 0.58
C THR A 162 -7.27 -41.02 1.69
N ILE A 163 -7.70 -40.53 2.86
CA ILE A 163 -6.84 -40.32 4.04
C ILE A 163 -6.44 -41.65 4.69
N GLY A 164 -7.32 -42.66 4.67
CA GLY A 164 -7.04 -44.02 5.11
C GLY A 164 -5.93 -44.66 4.28
N LEU A 165 -6.08 -44.66 2.95
CA LEU A 165 -5.04 -45.14 2.03
C LEU A 165 -3.72 -44.38 2.20
N LEU A 166 -3.75 -43.06 2.41
CA LEU A 166 -2.53 -42.27 2.59
C LEU A 166 -1.72 -42.73 3.83
N ARG A 167 -2.38 -43.19 4.89
CA ARG A 167 -1.72 -43.73 6.10
C ARG A 167 -1.09 -45.10 5.86
N ILE A 168 -1.69 -45.93 5.01
CA ILE A 168 -1.17 -47.26 4.66
C ILE A 168 0.03 -47.11 3.71
N TYR A 169 -0.11 -46.27 2.68
CA TYR A 169 0.84 -46.14 1.57
C TYR A 169 1.73 -44.88 1.66
N SER A 170 1.97 -44.34 2.85
CA SER A 170 2.68 -43.06 3.08
C SER A 170 4.04 -42.95 2.38
N TYR A 171 4.75 -44.06 2.20
CA TYR A 171 6.09 -44.10 1.59
C TYR A 171 6.12 -44.82 0.23
N ASN A 172 4.97 -45.20 -0.33
CA ASN A 172 4.92 -45.87 -1.62
C ASN A 172 5.05 -44.84 -2.77
N ALA A 173 6.16 -44.92 -3.51
CA ALA A 173 6.50 -43.97 -4.56
C ALA A 173 5.49 -43.90 -5.73
N LYS A 174 4.70 -44.95 -5.98
CA LYS A 174 3.66 -44.98 -7.02
C LYS A 174 2.31 -44.48 -6.49
N VAL A 175 1.94 -44.86 -5.27
CA VAL A 175 0.60 -44.58 -4.69
C VAL A 175 0.53 -43.21 -4.01
N CYS A 176 1.54 -42.80 -3.26
CA CYS A 176 1.48 -41.57 -2.48
C CYS A 176 1.30 -40.29 -3.33
N PRO A 177 1.94 -40.12 -4.52
CA PRO A 177 1.70 -38.95 -5.37
C PRO A 177 0.23 -38.80 -5.79
N VAL A 178 -0.41 -39.91 -6.16
CA VAL A 178 -1.82 -39.96 -6.60
C VAL A 178 -2.76 -39.44 -5.50
N LEU A 179 -2.60 -39.98 -4.28
CA LEU A 179 -3.41 -39.60 -3.12
C LEU A 179 -3.17 -38.14 -2.71
N LEU A 180 -1.93 -37.65 -2.78
CA LEU A 180 -1.61 -36.25 -2.51
C LEU A 180 -2.14 -35.29 -3.59
N THR A 181 -2.16 -35.69 -4.86
CA THR A 181 -2.78 -34.90 -5.95
C THR A 181 -4.28 -34.76 -5.76
N LEU A 182 -4.98 -35.84 -5.39
CA LEU A 182 -6.40 -35.75 -5.00
C LEU A 182 -6.62 -34.86 -3.78
N LEU A 183 -5.80 -35.00 -2.74
CA LEU A 183 -5.89 -34.13 -1.56
C LEU A 183 -5.54 -32.66 -1.89
N LYS A 184 -4.67 -32.38 -2.88
CA LYS A 184 -4.41 -31.03 -3.43
C LYS A 184 -5.67 -30.47 -4.11
N ILE A 185 -6.36 -31.25 -4.95
CA ILE A 185 -7.63 -30.85 -5.57
C ILE A 185 -8.69 -30.60 -4.49
N TYR A 186 -8.86 -31.54 -3.54
CA TYR A 186 -9.85 -31.45 -2.47
C TYR A 186 -9.57 -30.28 -1.51
N ALA A 187 -8.30 -29.93 -1.24
CA ALA A 187 -7.96 -28.87 -0.29
C ALA A 187 -8.09 -27.44 -0.86
N LYS A 188 -8.17 -27.25 -2.19
CA LYS A 188 -8.32 -25.91 -2.82
C LYS A 188 -9.50 -25.09 -2.28
N ASN A 189 -10.54 -25.73 -1.73
CA ASN A 189 -11.68 -25.06 -1.08
C ASN A 189 -11.63 -25.24 0.45
N ALA A 190 -11.87 -24.15 1.20
CA ALA A 190 -11.75 -24.15 2.66
C ALA A 190 -12.74 -25.08 3.41
N ILE A 191 -13.92 -25.35 2.82
CA ILE A 191 -14.96 -26.22 3.41
C ILE A 191 -14.56 -27.70 3.28
N THR A 192 -13.91 -28.06 2.17
CA THR A 192 -13.41 -29.42 1.90
C THR A 192 -12.07 -29.64 2.62
N ALA A 193 -11.19 -28.64 2.69
CA ALA A 193 -10.04 -28.61 3.60
C ALA A 193 -10.44 -28.82 5.08
N SER A 194 -11.49 -28.13 5.55
CA SER A 194 -12.10 -28.36 6.88
C SER A 194 -12.57 -29.82 7.07
N SER A 195 -12.95 -30.50 5.98
CA SER A 195 -13.39 -31.90 6.02
C SER A 195 -12.19 -32.87 6.11
N ILE A 196 -11.10 -32.59 5.39
CA ILE A 196 -9.81 -33.30 5.54
C ILE A 196 -9.26 -33.16 6.97
N CYS A 197 -9.30 -31.95 7.54
CA CYS A 197 -8.86 -31.69 8.92
C CYS A 197 -9.81 -32.26 10.00
N ARG A 198 -11.06 -32.61 9.65
CA ARG A 198 -11.99 -33.35 10.53
C ARG A 198 -11.78 -34.86 10.45
N ALA A 199 -11.41 -35.38 9.29
CA ALA A 199 -11.04 -36.79 9.10
C ALA A 199 -9.59 -37.11 9.56
N SER A 200 -8.98 -36.24 10.38
CA SER A 200 -7.60 -36.37 10.88
C SER A 200 -6.55 -36.62 9.77
N GLY A 201 -6.74 -35.99 8.60
CA GLY A 201 -5.80 -36.05 7.47
C GLY A 201 -4.56 -35.17 7.63
N LEU A 202 -4.59 -34.18 8.54
CA LEU A 202 -3.48 -33.25 8.74
C LEU A 202 -2.19 -33.95 9.22
N GLN A 203 -2.28 -34.84 10.21
CA GLN A 203 -1.08 -35.47 10.81
C GLN A 203 -0.24 -36.29 9.81
N PRO A 204 -0.82 -37.18 8.98
CA PRO A 204 -0.07 -37.84 7.90
C PRO A 204 0.60 -36.86 6.92
N LEU A 205 -0.11 -35.78 6.56
CA LEU A 205 0.41 -34.76 5.65
C LEU A 205 1.56 -33.95 6.26
N LEU A 206 1.54 -33.67 7.57
CA LEU A 206 2.64 -33.01 8.28
C LEU A 206 3.88 -33.91 8.36
N ARG A 207 3.71 -35.21 8.65
CA ARG A 207 4.82 -36.17 8.59
C ARG A 207 5.48 -36.16 7.22
N LEU A 208 4.71 -36.24 6.13
CA LEU A 208 5.27 -36.20 4.77
C LEU A 208 5.93 -34.85 4.44
N ALA A 209 5.38 -33.73 4.90
CA ALA A 209 5.96 -32.41 4.68
C ALA A 209 7.33 -32.23 5.40
N LEU A 210 7.48 -32.83 6.59
CA LEU A 210 8.60 -32.55 7.50
C LEU A 210 9.67 -33.66 7.55
N THR A 211 9.33 -34.93 7.29
CA THR A 211 10.27 -36.06 7.43
C THR A 211 10.74 -36.69 6.11
N LEU A 212 10.33 -36.16 4.95
CA LEU A 212 10.83 -36.64 3.65
C LEU A 212 12.21 -36.02 3.34
N ASP A 213 13.07 -36.82 2.72
CA ASP A 213 14.43 -36.42 2.33
C ASP A 213 14.49 -35.86 0.90
N ARG A 214 15.69 -35.42 0.49
CA ARG A 214 15.93 -34.84 -0.85
C ARG A 214 15.56 -35.78 -2.00
N ARG A 215 15.66 -37.11 -1.83
CA ARG A 215 15.28 -38.10 -2.85
C ARG A 215 13.78 -38.05 -3.17
N HIS A 216 12.97 -37.57 -2.23
CA HIS A 216 11.51 -37.46 -2.35
C HIS A 216 11.02 -36.01 -2.51
N ALA A 217 11.87 -35.07 -2.94
CA ALA A 217 11.57 -33.64 -3.01
C ALA A 217 10.28 -33.29 -3.79
N LYS A 218 9.95 -34.01 -4.88
CA LYS A 218 8.67 -33.82 -5.61
C LYS A 218 7.46 -34.15 -4.72
N LEU A 219 7.52 -35.24 -3.96
CA LEU A 219 6.49 -35.67 -3.01
C LEU A 219 6.38 -34.71 -1.81
N GLN A 220 7.52 -34.24 -1.30
CA GLN A 220 7.58 -33.27 -0.20
C GLN A 220 6.96 -31.92 -0.61
N LYS A 221 7.37 -31.33 -1.75
CA LYS A 221 6.75 -30.10 -2.31
C LYS A 221 5.23 -30.24 -2.46
N LEU A 222 4.76 -31.40 -2.92
CA LEU A 222 3.33 -31.69 -3.08
C LEU A 222 2.60 -31.74 -1.72
N SER A 223 3.14 -32.46 -0.73
CA SER A 223 2.54 -32.55 0.62
C SER A 223 2.49 -31.18 1.32
N ILE A 224 3.55 -30.38 1.25
CA ILE A 224 3.61 -29.00 1.75
C ILE A 224 2.52 -28.14 1.08
N THR A 225 2.30 -28.31 -0.23
CA THR A 225 1.24 -27.61 -0.96
C THR A 225 -0.15 -27.95 -0.42
N VAL A 226 -0.42 -29.22 -0.08
CA VAL A 226 -1.68 -29.61 0.58
C VAL A 226 -1.78 -28.98 1.98
N VAL A 227 -0.73 -29.05 2.79
CA VAL A 227 -0.70 -28.44 4.14
C VAL A 227 -0.93 -26.92 4.10
N ARG A 228 -0.41 -26.22 3.07
CA ARG A 228 -0.64 -24.79 2.86
C ARG A 228 -2.13 -24.47 2.65
N TYR A 229 -2.85 -25.28 1.88
CA TYR A 229 -4.30 -25.16 1.74
C TYR A 229 -5.04 -25.53 3.04
N LEU A 230 -4.62 -26.59 3.73
CA LEU A 230 -5.18 -27.01 5.03
C LEU A 230 -4.93 -26.03 6.18
N THR A 231 -4.13 -24.97 5.97
CA THR A 231 -3.85 -23.91 6.96
C THR A 231 -4.35 -22.52 6.52
N GLN A 232 -4.82 -22.36 5.27
CA GLN A 232 -5.05 -21.06 4.61
C GLN A 232 -5.98 -20.08 5.35
N THR A 233 -6.96 -20.57 6.11
CA THR A 233 -7.90 -19.70 6.86
C THR A 233 -7.58 -19.70 8.35
N LYS A 234 -7.84 -18.57 9.05
CA LYS A 234 -7.59 -18.43 10.50
C LYS A 234 -8.21 -19.56 11.35
N LYS A 235 -9.39 -20.08 10.96
CA LYS A 235 -10.06 -21.22 11.64
C LYS A 235 -9.38 -22.57 11.38
N LEU A 236 -8.72 -22.74 10.23
CA LEU A 236 -7.96 -23.95 9.91
C LEU A 236 -6.56 -23.90 10.52
N ALA A 237 -5.86 -22.76 10.41
CA ALA A 237 -4.61 -22.48 11.11
C ALA A 237 -4.73 -22.78 12.62
N ALA A 238 -5.76 -22.24 13.29
CA ALA A 238 -6.00 -22.49 14.72
C ALA A 238 -6.27 -23.97 15.08
N ARG A 239 -6.69 -24.80 14.12
CA ARG A 239 -6.81 -26.26 14.30
C ARG A 239 -5.50 -27.02 14.02
N ALA A 240 -4.59 -26.45 13.23
CA ALA A 240 -3.27 -27.01 13.02
C ALA A 240 -2.35 -26.74 14.22
N THR A 241 -2.47 -25.55 14.84
CA THR A 241 -1.73 -25.13 16.04
C THR A 241 -2.20 -25.80 17.34
N SER A 242 -2.95 -26.92 17.26
CA SER A 242 -3.15 -27.85 18.39
C SER A 242 -2.10 -28.96 18.39
N THR A 243 -0.95 -28.72 17.75
CA THR A 243 0.14 -29.67 17.50
C THR A 243 1.47 -28.90 17.53
N THR A 244 2.61 -29.59 17.60
CA THR A 244 3.95 -28.97 17.62
C THR A 244 4.42 -28.37 16.29
N ILE A 245 3.56 -28.37 15.26
CA ILE A 245 3.81 -27.95 13.87
C ILE A 245 4.69 -26.70 13.70
N VAL A 246 4.52 -25.64 14.50
CA VAL A 246 5.30 -24.41 14.36
C VAL A 246 6.78 -24.64 14.69
N ARG A 247 7.06 -25.28 15.83
CA ARG A 247 8.41 -25.67 16.25
C ARG A 247 9.02 -26.65 15.26
N ASP A 248 8.24 -27.62 14.80
CA ASP A 248 8.74 -28.68 13.94
C ASP A 248 9.04 -28.17 12.51
N ILE A 249 8.28 -27.17 12.02
CA ILE A 249 8.61 -26.40 10.80
C ILE A 249 9.93 -25.62 10.99
N LEU A 250 10.05 -24.86 12.09
CA LEU A 250 11.25 -24.06 12.37
C LEU A 250 12.51 -24.95 12.45
N ALA A 251 12.41 -26.10 13.13
CA ALA A 251 13.47 -27.09 13.21
C ALA A 251 13.90 -27.61 11.83
N VAL A 252 12.95 -27.98 10.94
CA VAL A 252 13.28 -28.42 9.58
C VAL A 252 13.93 -27.30 8.76
N VAL A 253 13.38 -26.09 8.78
CA VAL A 253 13.92 -24.95 8.01
C VAL A 253 15.35 -24.61 8.46
N PHE A 254 15.64 -24.66 9.77
CA PHE A 254 16.97 -24.41 10.35
C PHE A 254 17.96 -25.56 10.10
N LEU A 255 17.57 -26.82 10.30
CA LEU A 255 18.43 -27.97 10.04
C LEU A 255 18.82 -28.08 8.56
N MET A 256 17.91 -27.73 7.65
CA MET A 256 18.19 -27.65 6.20
C MET A 256 19.12 -26.48 5.80
N ASP A 257 19.57 -25.65 6.74
CA ASP A 257 20.53 -24.57 6.46
C ASP A 257 21.99 -24.91 6.80
N LYS A 258 22.19 -25.84 7.75
CA LYS A 258 23.51 -26.33 8.15
C LYS A 258 24.22 -27.20 7.10
N SER A 259 23.54 -27.58 6.01
CA SER A 259 24.20 -28.27 4.89
C SER A 259 24.89 -27.27 3.95
N GLN A 260 26.22 -27.31 3.89
CA GLN A 260 27.05 -26.40 3.11
C GLN A 260 26.88 -26.53 1.57
N GLY A 261 27.30 -25.47 0.86
CA GLY A 261 27.48 -25.43 -0.60
C GLY A 261 26.20 -25.29 -1.45
N GLN A 262 26.32 -25.60 -2.75
CA GLN A 262 25.26 -25.50 -3.78
C GLN A 262 23.92 -26.15 -3.39
N ASN A 263 23.94 -27.08 -2.43
CA ASN A 263 22.77 -27.72 -1.85
C ASN A 263 21.73 -26.73 -1.26
N ARG A 264 22.14 -25.52 -0.82
CA ARG A 264 21.23 -24.53 -0.24
C ARG A 264 20.13 -24.13 -1.24
N LEU A 265 20.50 -23.69 -2.45
CA LEU A 265 19.57 -23.31 -3.52
C LEU A 265 18.59 -24.45 -3.88
N ARG A 266 19.11 -25.68 -4.05
CA ARG A 266 18.28 -26.87 -4.37
C ARG A 266 17.20 -27.18 -3.33
N THR A 267 17.29 -26.63 -2.11
CA THR A 267 16.28 -26.77 -1.05
C THR A 267 15.39 -25.54 -0.86
N ILE A 268 15.66 -24.40 -1.51
CA ILE A 268 15.00 -23.13 -1.16
C ILE A 268 13.48 -23.16 -1.36
N LYS A 269 12.99 -23.77 -2.45
CA LYS A 269 11.55 -23.92 -2.73
C LYS A 269 10.82 -24.82 -1.71
N ILE A 270 11.54 -25.65 -0.94
CA ILE A 270 10.98 -26.41 0.20
C ILE A 270 10.91 -25.49 1.43
N LYS A 271 11.98 -24.77 1.76
CA LYS A 271 12.00 -23.77 2.84
C LYS A 271 10.93 -22.70 2.65
N GLU A 272 10.83 -22.09 1.46
CA GLU A 272 9.75 -21.17 1.10
C GLU A 272 8.37 -21.79 1.30
N GLY A 273 8.17 -23.05 0.87
CA GLY A 273 6.90 -23.75 1.02
C GLY A 273 6.50 -23.92 2.49
N LEU A 274 7.45 -24.27 3.35
CA LEU A 274 7.27 -24.36 4.79
C LEU A 274 7.03 -22.99 5.43
N LEU A 275 7.72 -21.93 5.02
CA LEU A 275 7.43 -20.56 5.46
C LEU A 275 6.05 -20.08 5.00
N LYS A 276 5.61 -20.44 3.77
CA LYS A 276 4.25 -20.19 3.25
C LYS A 276 3.18 -20.92 4.08
N VAL A 277 3.51 -22.03 4.75
CA VAL A 277 2.66 -22.66 5.79
C VAL A 277 2.73 -21.90 7.12
N LEU A 278 3.93 -21.60 7.62
CA LEU A 278 4.15 -20.89 8.89
C LEU A 278 3.45 -19.53 8.92
N LEU A 279 3.55 -18.77 7.82
CA LEU A 279 2.85 -17.51 7.58
C LEU A 279 1.32 -17.63 7.70
N ASN A 280 0.74 -18.79 7.38
CA ASN A 280 -0.68 -19.05 7.61
C ASN A 280 -1.00 -19.39 9.07
N LEU A 281 -0.10 -20.10 9.77
CA LEU A 281 -0.25 -20.42 11.20
C LEU A 281 -0.24 -19.15 12.07
N VAL A 282 0.73 -18.25 11.86
CA VAL A 282 0.90 -17.02 12.66
C VAL A 282 -0.18 -15.96 12.43
N LYS A 283 -1.04 -16.11 11.42
CA LYS A 283 -2.28 -15.32 11.28
C LYS A 283 -3.29 -15.63 12.41
N SER A 284 -3.15 -16.76 13.10
CA SER A 284 -3.92 -17.13 14.31
C SER A 284 -3.21 -16.72 15.60
N LYS A 285 -3.94 -16.48 16.71
CA LYS A 285 -3.32 -16.15 18.01
C LYS A 285 -2.44 -17.31 18.52
N ALA A 286 -2.94 -18.54 18.45
CA ALA A 286 -2.22 -19.73 18.90
C ALA A 286 -0.91 -19.95 18.13
N GLY A 287 -0.91 -19.75 16.80
CA GLY A 287 0.31 -19.90 16.00
C GLY A 287 1.40 -18.88 16.32
N ARG A 288 1.03 -17.67 16.78
CA ARG A 288 2.01 -16.69 17.28
C ARG A 288 2.57 -17.09 18.64
N VAL A 289 1.73 -17.56 19.56
CA VAL A 289 2.18 -18.07 20.87
C VAL A 289 3.19 -19.20 20.66
N GLN A 290 2.86 -20.19 19.83
CA GLN A 290 3.80 -21.29 19.50
C GLN A 290 5.09 -20.82 18.78
N PHE A 291 5.03 -19.74 18.01
CA PHE A 291 6.21 -19.17 17.35
C PHE A 291 7.15 -18.50 18.36
N LEU A 292 6.60 -17.79 19.35
CA LEU A 292 7.36 -17.22 20.46
C LEU A 292 7.95 -18.31 21.35
N GLU A 293 7.15 -19.30 21.75
CA GLU A 293 7.58 -20.47 22.55
C GLU A 293 8.69 -21.28 21.87
N ALA A 294 8.70 -21.34 20.54
CA ALA A 294 9.73 -22.03 19.75
C ALA A 294 10.99 -21.16 19.47
N ASN A 295 11.12 -20.00 20.11
CA ASN A 295 12.16 -18.98 19.84
C ASN A 295 12.26 -18.60 18.34
N GLY A 296 11.11 -18.53 17.66
CA GLY A 296 11.03 -18.40 16.21
C GLY A 296 11.58 -17.08 15.66
N PHE A 297 11.58 -16.01 16.46
CA PHE A 297 12.21 -14.74 16.07
C PHE A 297 13.72 -14.92 15.88
N TYR A 298 14.43 -15.43 16.89
CA TYR A 298 15.87 -15.65 16.81
C TYR A 298 16.20 -16.62 15.66
N LEU A 299 15.50 -17.75 15.58
CA LEU A 299 15.74 -18.74 14.54
C LEU A 299 15.54 -18.19 13.11
N LEU A 300 14.49 -17.39 12.85
CA LEU A 300 14.29 -16.79 11.53
C LEU A 300 15.18 -15.57 11.28
N TYR A 301 15.55 -14.80 12.31
CA TYR A 301 16.47 -13.67 12.19
C TYR A 301 17.87 -14.13 11.82
N GLU A 302 18.42 -15.10 12.55
CA GLU A 302 19.74 -15.69 12.25
C GLU A 302 19.76 -16.29 10.85
N LEU A 303 18.71 -17.02 10.44
CA LEU A 303 18.60 -17.54 9.07
C LEU A 303 18.50 -16.45 8.01
N ALA A 304 17.80 -15.35 8.28
CA ALA A 304 17.70 -14.21 7.36
C ALA A 304 19.05 -13.49 7.22
N MET A 305 19.76 -13.22 8.32
CA MET A 305 21.11 -12.64 8.31
C MET A 305 22.09 -13.50 7.50
N ASN A 306 22.04 -14.83 7.66
CA ASN A 306 22.90 -15.78 6.95
C ASN A 306 22.67 -15.86 5.43
N VAL A 307 21.58 -15.30 4.89
CA VAL A 307 21.29 -15.29 3.44
C VAL A 307 21.02 -13.89 2.85
N LEU A 308 20.97 -12.84 3.68
CA LEU A 308 20.80 -11.44 3.25
C LEU A 308 21.80 -10.98 2.17
N PRO A 309 23.07 -11.45 2.13
CA PRO A 309 24.02 -11.10 1.06
C PRO A 309 23.76 -11.75 -0.31
N ASN A 310 22.72 -12.59 -0.47
CA ASN A 310 22.49 -13.36 -1.70
C ASN A 310 21.05 -13.21 -2.21
N ASP A 311 20.89 -12.58 -3.36
CA ASP A 311 19.58 -12.17 -3.91
C ASP A 311 18.76 -13.35 -4.47
N SER A 312 19.37 -14.52 -4.69
CA SER A 312 18.63 -15.76 -4.97
C SER A 312 17.75 -16.22 -3.79
N PHE A 313 17.84 -15.56 -2.63
CA PHE A 313 17.06 -15.85 -1.43
C PHE A 313 15.99 -14.78 -1.12
N CYS A 314 15.77 -13.77 -1.97
CA CYS A 314 14.81 -12.68 -1.74
C CYS A 314 13.40 -13.17 -1.30
N THR A 315 12.79 -14.13 -2.00
CA THR A 315 11.49 -14.70 -1.62
C THR A 315 11.50 -15.35 -0.23
N PHE A 316 12.62 -15.94 0.20
CA PHE A 316 12.75 -16.53 1.54
C PHE A 316 12.93 -15.46 2.62
N LEU A 317 13.70 -14.39 2.33
CA LEU A 317 13.83 -13.21 3.20
C LEU A 317 12.45 -12.56 3.41
N ASP A 318 11.72 -12.28 2.34
CA ASP A 318 10.40 -11.63 2.40
C ASP A 318 9.38 -12.44 3.20
N LEU A 319 9.36 -13.76 3.04
CA LEU A 319 8.52 -14.65 3.84
C LEU A 319 8.93 -14.68 5.31
N SER A 320 10.24 -14.67 5.61
CA SER A 320 10.77 -14.67 6.98
C SER A 320 10.41 -13.36 7.69
N CYS A 321 10.64 -12.23 7.03
CA CYS A 321 10.22 -10.90 7.46
C CYS A 321 8.71 -10.80 7.70
N GLN A 322 7.88 -11.31 6.78
CA GLN A 322 6.42 -11.35 6.96
C GLN A 322 5.97 -12.21 8.15
N VAL A 323 6.61 -13.36 8.38
CA VAL A 323 6.33 -14.21 9.56
C VAL A 323 6.68 -13.47 10.85
N MET A 324 7.85 -12.85 10.91
CA MET A 324 8.33 -12.10 12.07
C MET A 324 7.43 -10.88 12.35
N LEU A 325 7.15 -10.03 11.35
CA LEU A 325 6.20 -8.91 11.45
C LEU A 325 4.82 -9.34 11.94
N HIS A 326 4.32 -10.49 11.48
CA HIS A 326 3.04 -11.01 11.97
C HIS A 326 3.07 -11.43 13.44
N CYS A 327 4.25 -11.75 13.99
CA CYS A 327 4.44 -12.15 15.39
C CYS A 327 4.80 -11.00 16.33
N CYS A 328 5.25 -9.85 15.80
CA CYS A 328 5.59 -8.68 16.61
C CYS A 328 4.40 -8.22 17.47
N PRO A 329 4.66 -7.75 18.71
CA PRO A 329 3.63 -7.08 19.49
C PRO A 329 3.21 -5.79 18.76
N LYS A 330 1.90 -5.54 18.70
CA LYS A 330 1.40 -4.25 18.20
C LYS A 330 1.72 -3.17 19.21
N GLN A 331 2.40 -2.11 18.76
CA GLN A 331 2.73 -0.94 19.56
C GLN A 331 1.69 0.16 19.32
N GLN A 332 1.57 1.08 20.28
CA GLN A 332 0.91 2.37 20.10
C GLN A 332 1.98 3.40 19.76
N LEU A 333 1.63 4.46 19.03
CA LEU A 333 2.54 5.59 18.84
C LEU A 333 2.82 6.23 20.22
N PRO A 334 4.04 6.68 20.52
CA PRO A 334 4.41 7.31 21.79
C PRO A 334 3.92 8.77 21.86
N ILE A 335 2.60 8.95 21.78
CA ILE A 335 1.84 10.21 21.88
C ILE A 335 0.54 9.92 22.66
N ASP A 336 0.09 10.87 23.47
CA ASP A 336 -1.09 10.67 24.34
C ASP A 336 -2.40 10.66 23.54
N THR A 337 -2.45 11.38 22.41
CA THR A 337 -3.63 11.45 21.54
C THR A 337 -3.26 11.38 20.06
N ILE A 338 -4.05 10.66 19.27
CA ILE A 338 -3.89 10.53 17.81
C ILE A 338 -4.48 11.72 17.03
N PHE A 339 -5.14 12.66 17.71
CA PHE A 339 -5.62 13.90 17.10
C PHE A 339 -4.48 14.90 16.92
N SER A 340 -4.69 15.88 16.04
CA SER A 340 -3.84 17.06 16.00
C SER A 340 -3.95 17.82 17.34
N PRO A 341 -2.83 18.29 17.93
CA PRO A 341 -2.86 19.10 19.15
C PRO A 341 -3.53 20.45 18.90
N VAL A 342 -3.38 21.01 17.70
CA VAL A 342 -3.99 22.28 17.28
C VAL A 342 -5.38 22.03 16.68
N ARG A 343 -6.31 22.98 16.86
CA ARG A 343 -7.70 22.90 16.37
C ARG A 343 -8.19 24.23 15.81
N TYR A 344 -8.97 24.19 14.73
CA TYR A 344 -9.79 25.31 14.29
C TYR A 344 -11.20 25.19 14.88
N PHE A 345 -11.69 26.26 15.49
CA PHE A 345 -13.10 26.38 15.85
C PHE A 345 -13.89 26.77 14.60
N LEU A 346 -14.67 25.82 14.06
CA LEU A 346 -15.54 26.09 12.91
C LEU A 346 -16.72 26.98 13.32
N PRO A 347 -17.25 27.83 12.42
CA PRO A 347 -18.45 28.62 12.68
C PRO A 347 -19.66 27.72 12.99
N GLN A 348 -20.58 28.22 13.84
CA GLN A 348 -21.80 27.49 14.18
C GLN A 348 -22.57 27.07 12.93
N GLY A 349 -22.96 25.80 12.88
CA GLY A 349 -23.59 25.19 11.71
C GLY A 349 -22.64 24.34 10.84
N TYR A 350 -21.32 24.45 10.99
CA TYR A 350 -20.35 23.59 10.28
C TYR A 350 -19.86 22.37 11.11
N ASP A 351 -20.26 22.25 12.38
CA ASP A 351 -19.93 21.13 13.28
C ASP A 351 -20.27 19.74 12.69
N TYR A 352 -21.25 19.65 11.79
CA TYR A 352 -21.67 18.38 11.20
C TYR A 352 -20.57 17.70 10.36
N ILE A 353 -19.66 18.48 9.76
CA ILE A 353 -18.58 17.96 8.90
C ILE A 353 -17.63 17.10 9.75
N VAL A 354 -17.21 17.64 10.89
CA VAL A 354 -16.41 16.93 11.91
C VAL A 354 -17.18 15.72 12.46
N SER A 355 -18.50 15.85 12.63
CA SER A 355 -19.33 14.77 13.18
C SER A 355 -19.41 13.53 12.27
N ASN A 356 -19.46 13.68 10.95
CA ASN A 356 -19.67 12.54 10.04
C ASN A 356 -18.47 11.58 9.99
N GLU A 357 -17.24 12.09 10.02
CA GLU A 357 -16.07 11.22 10.19
C GLU A 357 -16.04 10.56 11.58
N LEU A 358 -16.46 11.29 12.63
CA LEU A 358 -16.49 10.79 14.00
C LEU A 358 -17.60 9.76 14.28
N LEU A 359 -18.72 9.83 13.56
CA LEU A 359 -19.76 8.80 13.58
C LEU A 359 -19.28 7.47 12.99
N SER A 360 -18.17 7.47 12.23
CA SER A 360 -17.47 6.26 11.78
C SER A 360 -16.41 5.75 12.77
N ALA A 361 -16.11 6.51 13.83
CA ALA A 361 -15.00 6.24 14.74
C ALA A 361 -15.35 5.28 15.89
N ASP A 362 -14.32 4.87 16.61
CA ASP A 362 -14.43 4.06 17.83
C ASP A 362 -15.14 4.89 18.93
N PRO A 363 -16.09 4.35 19.72
CA PRO A 363 -16.69 5.11 20.83
C PRO A 363 -15.67 5.63 21.85
N GLN A 364 -14.52 4.97 22.00
CA GLN A 364 -13.40 5.49 22.79
C GLN A 364 -12.79 6.74 22.16
N ILE A 365 -12.70 6.83 20.83
CA ILE A 365 -12.18 8.03 20.13
C ILE A 365 -13.12 9.22 20.35
N ILE A 366 -14.45 9.00 20.35
CA ILE A 366 -15.43 10.04 20.68
C ILE A 366 -15.24 10.51 22.13
N LYS A 367 -15.06 9.58 23.08
CA LYS A 367 -14.72 9.95 24.46
C LYS A 367 -13.37 10.70 24.55
N ASP A 368 -12.35 10.25 23.81
CA ASP A 368 -11.04 10.91 23.76
C ASP A 368 -11.19 12.39 23.26
N LEU A 369 -12.18 12.70 22.38
CA LEU A 369 -12.54 14.09 22.04
C LEU A 369 -13.24 14.83 23.18
N ASP A 370 -14.25 14.22 23.81
CA ASP A 370 -15.08 14.91 24.81
C ASP A 370 -14.25 15.23 26.07
N ASP A 371 -13.43 14.29 26.54
CA ASP A 371 -12.47 14.49 27.64
C ASP A 371 -11.46 15.62 27.31
N MET A 372 -11.09 15.81 26.03
CA MET A 372 -10.29 16.98 25.59
C MET A 372 -11.12 18.26 25.49
N ARG A 373 -12.38 18.18 25.05
CA ARG A 373 -13.29 19.32 24.86
C ARG A 373 -13.65 19.98 26.19
N GLU A 374 -13.74 19.22 27.27
CA GLU A 374 -13.90 19.79 28.62
C GLU A 374 -12.63 20.49 29.11
N LYS A 375 -11.44 19.91 28.88
CA LYS A 375 -10.17 20.56 29.23
C LYS A 375 -10.01 21.92 28.54
N CYS A 376 -10.16 21.98 27.21
CA CYS A 376 -9.98 23.23 26.46
C CYS A 376 -10.99 24.33 26.84
N LYS A 377 -12.21 24.00 27.26
CA LYS A 377 -13.20 24.98 27.76
C LYS A 377 -12.72 25.72 29.02
N SER A 378 -11.81 25.13 29.80
CA SER A 378 -11.27 25.76 31.01
C SER A 378 -10.14 26.77 30.73
N ALA A 379 -9.63 26.85 29.49
CA ALA A 379 -8.43 27.60 29.13
C ALA A 379 -8.68 28.95 28.43
N VAL A 380 -9.93 29.32 28.15
CA VAL A 380 -10.27 30.58 27.45
C VAL A 380 -10.48 31.73 28.44
N PRO A 381 -9.70 32.82 28.40
CA PRO A 381 -9.96 34.00 29.21
C PRO A 381 -11.22 34.73 28.72
N SER A 382 -12.26 34.81 29.55
CA SER A 382 -13.53 35.46 29.20
C SER A 382 -13.41 36.98 29.22
N ASN A 383 -12.94 37.55 28.11
CA ASN A 383 -12.65 38.97 27.97
C ASN A 383 -13.68 39.65 27.04
N GLU A 384 -14.89 39.92 27.54
CA GLU A 384 -15.79 40.86 26.86
C GLU A 384 -16.64 41.65 27.87
N ARG A 385 -16.96 42.91 27.53
CA ARG A 385 -17.46 43.92 28.47
C ARG A 385 -18.98 44.09 28.33
N ASN A 386 -19.73 43.73 29.36
CA ASN A 386 -21.16 44.06 29.43
C ASN A 386 -21.38 45.54 29.78
N SER A 387 -22.19 46.24 28.99
CA SER A 387 -22.66 47.59 29.27
C SER A 387 -24.17 47.70 29.05
N ASN A 388 -24.93 47.75 30.15
CA ASN A 388 -26.27 48.36 30.31
C ASN A 388 -27.43 47.80 29.43
N ASN A 389 -28.69 47.75 29.88
CA ASN A 389 -29.28 48.13 31.18
C ASN A 389 -30.58 47.36 31.44
N GLU A 390 -30.98 47.32 32.72
CA GLU A 390 -32.38 47.20 33.21
C GLU A 390 -33.14 45.87 32.93
N GLN A 391 -34.07 45.38 33.78
CA GLN A 391 -34.67 45.79 35.06
C GLN A 391 -35.17 44.47 35.75
N ARG A 392 -35.40 44.27 37.07
CA ARG A 392 -35.43 45.09 38.31
C ARG A 392 -35.47 44.10 39.53
N ILE A 393 -35.73 44.59 40.76
CA ILE A 393 -36.25 43.86 41.95
C ILE A 393 -35.33 42.79 42.61
N ARG A 394 -34.60 43.26 43.64
CA ARG A 394 -34.19 42.54 44.88
C ARG A 394 -35.42 42.32 45.81
N PRO A 395 -35.40 41.57 46.96
CA PRO A 395 -34.23 41.27 47.81
C PRO A 395 -34.17 39.94 48.63
N LYS A 396 -32.94 39.58 49.09
CA LYS A 396 -32.60 38.82 50.34
C LYS A 396 -33.10 37.36 50.43
N SER A 397 -32.55 36.44 51.23
CA SER A 397 -31.28 36.27 52.00
C SER A 397 -31.17 34.76 52.37
N SER A 398 -30.13 34.15 52.97
CA SER A 398 -29.00 34.62 53.80
C SER A 398 -27.85 33.58 53.82
N MET A 399 -26.86 33.81 54.68
CA MET A 399 -25.70 32.96 55.06
C MET A 399 -26.06 31.48 55.36
N GLY A 400 -25.12 30.51 55.30
CA GLY A 400 -23.69 30.65 54.99
C GLY A 400 -22.85 29.36 55.20
N SER A 401 -21.53 29.54 55.25
CA SER A 401 -20.45 28.55 55.42
C SER A 401 -20.59 27.61 56.64
N SER A 402 -19.93 26.44 56.74
CA SER A 402 -18.46 26.29 56.66
C SER A 402 -17.97 24.82 56.86
N THR A 403 -16.77 24.50 56.31
CA THR A 403 -15.62 23.70 56.88
C THR A 403 -15.84 22.35 57.62
N THR A 404 -14.94 21.35 57.65
CA THR A 404 -13.60 21.04 57.03
C THR A 404 -13.16 19.60 57.36
N ARG A 405 -12.18 19.06 56.59
CA ARG A 405 -11.26 17.91 56.89
C ARG A 405 -11.94 16.52 57.01
N ALA A 406 -11.44 15.41 56.43
CA ALA A 406 -10.10 14.78 56.38
C ALA A 406 -9.76 13.98 57.67
N SER A 407 -9.12 12.80 57.66
CA SER A 407 -8.38 12.10 56.59
C SER A 407 -8.25 10.55 56.77
N SER A 408 -7.78 9.88 55.70
CA SER A 408 -6.78 8.77 55.70
C SER A 408 -7.00 7.41 56.43
N ALA A 409 -6.95 6.34 55.61
CA ALA A 409 -6.06 5.16 55.75
C ALA A 409 -6.33 4.11 56.88
N SER A 410 -5.81 2.86 56.83
CA SER A 410 -5.46 1.91 55.74
C SER A 410 -5.04 0.56 56.35
N LYS A 411 -4.96 -0.54 55.54
CA LYS A 411 -4.31 -1.85 55.88
C LYS A 411 -5.05 -2.67 56.98
N SER A 412 -4.90 -4.00 57.12
CA SER A 412 -4.46 -5.11 56.24
C SER A 412 -4.83 -6.46 56.92
N THR A 413 -4.43 -7.60 56.31
CA THR A 413 -4.08 -8.90 56.94
C THR A 413 -4.95 -10.11 56.56
N THR A 414 -4.50 -10.80 55.51
CA THR A 414 -4.16 -12.24 55.45
C THR A 414 -4.71 -13.20 56.51
N ILE A 415 -5.29 -14.34 56.08
CA ILE A 415 -4.88 -15.70 56.48
C ILE A 415 -5.48 -16.77 55.55
N THR A 416 -4.75 -17.87 55.35
CA THR A 416 -5.04 -18.97 54.41
C THR A 416 -5.56 -20.21 55.16
N THR A 417 -6.40 -21.05 54.54
CA THR A 417 -6.34 -22.53 54.72
C THR A 417 -7.21 -23.27 53.69
N THR A 418 -6.95 -24.56 53.47
CA THR A 418 -7.44 -25.31 52.28
C THR A 418 -7.67 -26.80 52.58
N THR A 419 -8.87 -27.33 52.27
CA THR A 419 -9.23 -28.76 52.14
C THR A 419 -10.54 -28.86 51.32
N THR A 420 -10.82 -29.70 50.32
CA THR A 420 -10.51 -31.11 49.94
C THR A 420 -11.13 -32.19 50.86
N ALA A 421 -11.80 -33.25 50.40
CA ALA A 421 -12.32 -33.59 49.05
C ALA A 421 -13.43 -34.70 49.08
N THR A 422 -14.18 -34.82 47.98
CA THR A 422 -14.88 -36.00 47.36
C THR A 422 -15.25 -37.27 48.18
N THR A 423 -16.48 -37.80 47.97
CA THR A 423 -16.70 -39.21 47.48
C THR A 423 -18.14 -39.57 47.01
N THR A 424 -18.22 -40.68 46.27
CA THR A 424 -19.33 -41.53 45.70
C THR A 424 -20.49 -41.95 46.64
N SER A 425 -21.70 -42.47 46.27
CA SER A 425 -22.47 -42.79 45.01
C SER A 425 -23.95 -43.21 45.41
N CYS A 426 -24.90 -43.89 44.70
CA CYS A 426 -24.97 -44.64 43.41
C CYS A 426 -26.38 -44.74 42.72
N ARG A 427 -27.16 -45.84 42.89
CA ARG A 427 -28.35 -46.34 42.08
C ARG A 427 -29.18 -47.40 42.91
N PRO A 428 -30.38 -47.96 42.51
CA PRO A 428 -30.97 -48.15 41.15
C PRO A 428 -32.54 -48.08 40.93
N LYS A 429 -32.91 -48.02 39.62
CA LYS A 429 -34.13 -48.45 38.85
C LYS A 429 -35.46 -48.95 39.52
N SER A 430 -36.61 -48.40 39.05
CA SER A 430 -37.82 -49.08 38.45
C SER A 430 -39.14 -48.28 38.68
N SER A 431 -40.29 -48.45 37.97
CA SER A 431 -40.55 -48.71 36.53
C SER A 431 -42.04 -48.41 36.13
N LYS A 432 -42.30 -48.23 34.82
CA LYS A 432 -43.61 -48.27 34.09
C LYS A 432 -44.59 -47.07 34.19
N GLY A 433 -45.30 -46.82 33.07
CA GLY A 433 -46.42 -45.86 32.89
C GLY A 433 -46.00 -44.41 32.60
N THR A 434 -46.52 -43.69 31.61
CA THR A 434 -47.31 -44.06 30.41
C THR A 434 -46.99 -43.03 29.30
N LYS A 435 -47.02 -43.40 28.01
CA LYS A 435 -46.63 -42.49 26.91
C LYS A 435 -47.74 -41.48 26.57
N LEU A 436 -47.39 -40.21 26.44
CA LEU A 436 -48.05 -39.26 25.54
C LEU A 436 -47.03 -38.79 24.49
N GLU A 437 -47.41 -38.75 23.22
CA GLU A 437 -46.50 -38.34 22.14
C GLU A 437 -46.54 -36.84 21.88
N LYS A 438 -45.37 -36.25 21.61
CA LYS A 438 -45.25 -35.01 20.83
C LYS A 438 -44.36 -35.24 19.61
N LYS A 439 -44.88 -36.01 18.64
CA LYS A 439 -44.47 -35.90 17.22
C LYS A 439 -44.96 -34.52 16.71
N LYS A 440 -44.25 -33.74 15.90
CA LYS A 440 -43.47 -34.00 14.68
C LYS A 440 -44.36 -34.35 13.47
N VAL A 441 -44.55 -33.37 12.58
CA VAL A 441 -44.79 -33.42 11.11
C VAL A 441 -44.98 -31.94 10.71
N GLU A 442 -43.96 -31.31 10.13
CA GLU A 442 -43.79 -31.07 8.69
C GLU A 442 -44.87 -30.17 8.05
N GLN A 443 -44.42 -29.09 7.39
CA GLN A 443 -45.03 -28.63 6.15
C GLN A 443 -43.95 -28.49 5.07
N LYS A 444 -44.31 -28.88 3.85
CA LYS A 444 -43.42 -29.04 2.70
C LYS A 444 -44.28 -29.00 1.43
N THR A 445 -43.72 -28.52 0.32
CA THR A 445 -44.25 -28.71 -1.06
C THR A 445 -45.48 -27.86 -1.46
N ILE A 446 -45.22 -26.73 -2.15
CA ILE A 446 -45.68 -26.39 -3.52
C ILE A 446 -47.14 -26.72 -3.92
N SER A 447 -47.89 -25.77 -4.49
CA SER A 447 -48.53 -25.91 -5.83
C SER A 447 -49.24 -24.65 -6.38
N LYS A 448 -49.47 -24.67 -7.71
CA LYS A 448 -50.32 -23.79 -8.57
C LYS A 448 -49.80 -22.34 -8.75
N LYS A 449 -49.47 -21.84 -9.95
CA LYS A 449 -50.00 -21.85 -11.34
C LYS A 449 -51.23 -20.96 -11.62
N LYS A 450 -50.94 -19.90 -12.40
CA LYS A 450 -51.69 -19.28 -13.52
C LYS A 450 -52.94 -18.39 -13.29
N SER A 451 -52.95 -17.37 -14.16
CA SER A 451 -54.05 -16.69 -14.90
C SER A 451 -54.94 -15.63 -14.22
N ASN A 452 -54.82 -14.41 -14.77
CA ASN A 452 -55.84 -13.44 -15.23
C ASN A 452 -57.10 -13.23 -14.36
N THR A 453 -57.50 -11.98 -14.06
CA THR A 453 -58.01 -11.05 -15.09
C THR A 453 -58.03 -9.55 -14.70
N ASN A 454 -58.01 -8.71 -15.74
CA ASN A 454 -58.65 -7.40 -15.93
C ASN A 454 -58.40 -6.22 -14.96
N GLY A 455 -57.79 -5.17 -15.51
CA GLY A 455 -57.84 -3.78 -15.03
C GLY A 455 -57.55 -2.80 -16.19
N ASN A 456 -58.61 -2.31 -16.85
CA ASN A 456 -58.52 -1.31 -17.94
C ASN A 456 -58.03 0.06 -17.39
N LYS A 457 -57.58 1.06 -18.18
CA LYS A 457 -58.10 1.53 -19.49
C LYS A 457 -57.19 2.61 -20.12
N TYR A 458 -57.35 2.87 -21.44
CA TYR A 458 -56.78 4.00 -22.24
C TYR A 458 -55.25 3.98 -22.46
N ARG A 459 -54.63 4.55 -23.52
CA ARG A 459 -54.91 4.90 -24.96
C ARG A 459 -53.57 5.51 -25.48
N GLN A 460 -53.16 5.56 -26.75
CA GLN A 460 -53.57 4.94 -28.03
C GLN A 460 -52.35 5.04 -29.00
N VAL A 461 -52.22 4.12 -29.98
CA VAL A 461 -51.85 4.30 -31.42
C VAL A 461 -50.99 5.54 -31.80
N SER A 462 -49.88 5.43 -32.55
CA SER A 462 -49.77 4.77 -33.87
C SER A 462 -48.46 3.99 -34.15
N ARG A 463 -48.30 3.55 -35.41
CA ARG A 463 -47.34 2.56 -35.96
C ARG A 463 -47.15 2.88 -37.47
N LEU A 464 -46.28 2.13 -38.16
CA LEU A 464 -46.02 2.13 -39.63
C LEU A 464 -45.09 3.27 -40.09
N ASP A 465 -44.19 3.10 -41.08
CA ASP A 465 -43.72 1.87 -41.75
C ASP A 465 -42.28 2.08 -42.32
N ALA A 466 -41.72 1.05 -42.97
CA ALA A 466 -40.31 0.98 -43.42
C ALA A 466 -40.03 1.68 -44.77
N ASN A 467 -38.73 1.92 -45.08
CA ASN A 467 -38.10 1.57 -46.37
C ASN A 467 -36.59 1.94 -46.46
N GLY A 468 -35.86 1.23 -47.34
CA GLY A 468 -34.99 1.88 -48.33
C GLY A 468 -33.54 2.27 -47.98
N LEU A 469 -32.63 1.29 -48.05
CA LEU A 469 -31.40 1.24 -48.87
C LEU A 469 -30.61 2.53 -49.26
N ASP A 470 -29.28 2.37 -49.12
CA ASP A 470 -28.16 2.78 -49.99
C ASP A 470 -27.50 4.19 -49.97
N ASP A 471 -26.20 4.11 -50.28
CA ASP A 471 -25.22 5.08 -50.80
C ASP A 471 -24.42 6.09 -49.92
N VAL A 472 -23.11 5.77 -49.88
CA VAL A 472 -21.90 6.64 -49.98
C VAL A 472 -21.30 7.31 -48.71
N GLU A 473 -20.05 6.90 -48.46
CA GLU A 473 -18.84 7.60 -47.97
C GLU A 473 -19.00 9.06 -47.47
N GLU A 474 -18.45 9.46 -46.32
CA GLU A 474 -16.99 9.63 -46.17
C GLU A 474 -16.47 9.58 -44.71
N THR A 475 -15.16 9.79 -44.52
CA THR A 475 -14.44 9.67 -43.24
C THR A 475 -14.79 10.72 -42.18
N GLY A 476 -14.99 10.31 -40.92
CA GLY A 476 -15.18 11.22 -39.78
C GLY A 476 -14.57 10.72 -38.48
N ILE A 477 -13.51 11.38 -38.00
CA ILE A 477 -12.87 11.08 -36.71
C ILE A 477 -13.71 11.69 -35.58
N ARG A 478 -14.17 10.84 -34.65
CA ARG A 478 -14.64 11.20 -33.31
C ARG A 478 -13.96 10.27 -32.30
N LEU A 479 -13.32 10.80 -31.27
CA LEU A 479 -13.97 11.20 -30.01
C LEU A 479 -14.78 10.02 -29.45
N VAL A 480 -14.13 9.22 -28.61
CA VAL A 480 -14.79 8.31 -27.67
C VAL A 480 -15.08 9.14 -26.42
N GLU A 481 -16.32 9.14 -25.99
CA GLU A 481 -16.74 9.67 -24.70
C GLU A 481 -16.65 8.53 -23.68
N ASP A 482 -16.09 8.79 -22.49
CA ASP A 482 -15.98 7.79 -21.43
C ASP A 482 -17.36 7.60 -20.75
N GLU A 483 -18.00 6.45 -20.94
CA GLU A 483 -19.14 5.99 -20.12
C GLU A 483 -18.69 4.97 -19.06
N ASP A 484 -19.35 5.01 -17.89
CA ASP A 484 -19.02 4.18 -16.73
C ASP A 484 -19.17 2.66 -16.97
N LEU A 485 -18.23 1.86 -16.46
CA LEU A 485 -18.38 0.39 -16.34
C LEU A 485 -17.84 -0.14 -15.00
N ASP A 486 -18.58 -1.09 -14.41
CA ASP A 486 -18.34 -1.64 -13.07
C ASP A 486 -17.15 -2.64 -12.98
N ASP A 487 -16.39 -2.57 -11.88
CA ASP A 487 -15.31 -3.50 -11.53
C ASP A 487 -15.82 -4.86 -10.96
N GLU A 488 -16.02 -5.91 -11.81
CA GLU A 488 -16.17 -7.30 -11.35
C GLU A 488 -15.20 -8.34 -11.99
N ASP A 489 -14.13 -8.64 -11.24
CA ASP A 489 -13.39 -9.93 -11.08
C ASP A 489 -12.59 -10.60 -12.25
N SER A 490 -11.44 -11.17 -11.85
CA SER A 490 -10.51 -12.05 -12.62
C SER A 490 -9.76 -11.39 -13.80
N SER A 491 -8.68 -11.93 -14.40
CA SER A 491 -7.86 -13.11 -14.10
C SER A 491 -6.35 -12.77 -14.32
N LYS A 492 -5.31 -13.05 -13.50
CA LYS A 492 -5.09 -13.94 -12.31
C LYS A 492 -4.29 -15.24 -12.61
N SER A 493 -3.38 -15.24 -13.60
CA SER A 493 -2.33 -16.27 -13.91
C SER A 493 -1.10 -15.66 -14.60
N ASP A 494 0.12 -16.06 -14.20
CA ASP A 494 1.36 -16.12 -15.02
C ASP A 494 2.40 -16.96 -14.23
N ASP A 495 2.89 -18.05 -14.84
CA ASP A 495 3.87 -19.04 -14.34
C ASP A 495 3.94 -20.12 -15.45
N ASP A 496 4.90 -20.09 -16.38
CA ASP A 496 5.35 -21.23 -17.21
C ASP A 496 6.68 -20.84 -17.90
N ASP A 497 7.76 -21.59 -17.61
CA ASP A 497 9.07 -21.51 -18.27
C ASP A 497 9.17 -22.61 -19.35
N GLU A 498 9.95 -22.42 -20.43
CA GLU A 498 10.63 -23.52 -21.14
C GLU A 498 11.89 -23.00 -21.87
N GLU A 499 12.88 -23.89 -22.08
CA GLU A 499 14.29 -23.60 -22.44
C GLU A 499 14.62 -24.05 -23.90
N ASP A 500 15.92 -24.21 -24.24
CA ASP A 500 16.51 -24.74 -25.49
C ASP A 500 16.47 -23.80 -26.75
N ASP A 501 17.50 -23.63 -27.61
CA ASP A 501 18.97 -23.80 -27.50
C ASP A 501 19.77 -23.11 -28.66
N GLU A 502 21.08 -22.88 -28.44
CA GLU A 502 22.29 -22.77 -29.34
C GLU A 502 22.49 -21.75 -30.54
N GLU A 503 23.73 -21.18 -30.54
CA GLU A 503 24.73 -20.71 -31.58
C GLU A 503 24.30 -20.11 -32.97
N GLU A 504 24.93 -19.04 -33.51
CA GLU A 504 26.30 -18.96 -34.11
C GLU A 504 26.92 -17.51 -34.17
N ASP A 505 28.18 -17.39 -34.63
CA ASP A 505 29.03 -16.19 -34.74
C ASP A 505 28.83 -15.31 -36.00
N GLU A 506 29.22 -14.01 -35.97
CA GLU A 506 30.29 -13.44 -36.83
C GLU A 506 30.70 -11.97 -36.48
N GLY A 507 31.81 -11.49 -37.06
CA GLY A 507 32.57 -10.28 -36.65
C GLY A 507 31.94 -8.89 -36.93
N PHE A 508 32.56 -7.77 -36.53
CA PHE A 508 33.89 -7.37 -37.04
C PHE A 508 34.69 -6.36 -36.16
N ASN A 509 36.01 -6.62 -36.11
CA ASN A 509 37.18 -5.77 -35.82
C ASN A 509 37.11 -4.22 -35.61
N LYS A 510 37.92 -3.76 -34.62
CA LYS A 510 38.88 -2.61 -34.61
C LYS A 510 38.33 -1.16 -34.44
N GLU A 511 39.11 -0.15 -34.01
CA GLU A 511 40.59 0.04 -33.88
C GLU A 511 41.12 0.40 -32.46
N ASN A 512 42.44 0.60 -32.35
CA ASN A 512 43.24 0.94 -31.15
C ASN A 512 43.16 2.47 -30.81
N ILE A 513 43.85 3.11 -29.83
CA ILE A 513 45.29 3.14 -29.50
C ILE A 513 45.54 3.42 -27.99
N SER A 514 46.74 3.07 -27.53
CA SER A 514 47.26 2.90 -26.16
C SER A 514 47.78 4.13 -25.39
N SER A 515 47.76 4.03 -24.04
CA SER A 515 48.77 4.55 -23.07
C SER A 515 48.90 6.09 -22.90
N SER A 516 49.51 6.68 -21.85
CA SER A 516 50.46 6.14 -20.84
C SER A 516 50.33 6.85 -19.46
N SER A 517 51.43 7.04 -18.70
CA SER A 517 51.48 7.20 -17.22
C SER A 517 52.05 8.54 -16.71
N VAL A 518 51.53 9.03 -15.55
CA VAL A 518 52.22 9.46 -14.29
C VAL A 518 53.66 10.06 -14.41
N PRO A 519 54.05 11.22 -13.80
CA PRO A 519 53.77 11.66 -12.41
C PRO A 519 53.54 13.19 -12.13
N LEU A 520 53.47 13.55 -10.83
CA LEU A 520 53.51 14.90 -10.21
C LEU A 520 54.92 15.53 -10.14
N PRO A 521 55.02 16.83 -9.78
CA PRO A 521 55.94 17.26 -8.70
C PRO A 521 55.33 18.25 -7.67
N ASN A 522 56.12 18.64 -6.65
CA ASN A 522 55.71 19.36 -5.42
C ASN A 522 56.27 20.81 -5.29
N GLY A 523 55.78 21.57 -4.29
CA GLY A 523 56.39 22.78 -3.68
C GLY A 523 55.79 24.12 -4.12
N GLU A 524 55.80 25.21 -3.33
CA GLU A 524 56.16 25.42 -1.91
C GLU A 524 55.50 26.72 -1.37
N GLU A 525 55.60 27.03 -0.07
CA GLU A 525 54.95 28.19 0.61
C GLU A 525 55.86 29.47 0.67
N PRO A 526 55.67 30.46 1.58
CA PRO A 526 54.63 31.50 1.60
C PRO A 526 55.18 32.95 1.66
N ILE A 527 54.32 33.96 1.46
CA ILE A 527 54.58 35.37 1.87
C ILE A 527 53.34 35.96 2.57
N ARG A 528 53.57 36.74 3.64
CA ARG A 528 52.58 37.57 4.33
C ARG A 528 52.59 38.99 3.78
N ASP A 529 51.45 39.70 3.86
CA ASP A 529 51.38 40.90 4.70
C ASP A 529 49.93 41.33 4.97
N SER A 530 49.75 42.20 5.98
CA SER A 530 48.46 42.55 6.56
C SER A 530 48.21 44.05 6.61
N VAL A 531 46.99 44.51 6.28
CA VAL A 531 46.44 45.76 6.81
C VAL A 531 44.98 45.58 7.22
N ASP A 532 44.68 46.07 8.41
CA ASP A 532 43.37 46.14 9.08
C ASP A 532 42.36 47.00 8.30
N LEU A 533 41.10 46.54 8.22
CA LEU A 533 39.95 47.29 7.69
C LEU A 533 38.73 47.25 8.63
N SER A 534 38.87 46.67 9.83
CA SER A 534 37.79 46.37 10.77
C SER A 534 37.30 47.57 11.58
N ARG A 535 37.49 48.80 11.08
CA ARG A 535 37.35 50.04 11.86
C ARG A 535 36.59 51.19 11.17
N ALA A 536 35.86 50.89 10.10
CA ALA A 536 35.16 51.89 9.27
C ALA A 536 33.62 51.87 9.36
N TYR A 537 33.01 50.98 10.16
CA TYR A 537 31.55 50.71 10.13
C TYR A 537 30.78 50.97 11.44
N GLU A 538 31.44 51.41 12.53
CA GLU A 538 30.79 51.58 13.86
C GLU A 538 30.44 53.02 14.25
N GLN A 539 30.42 53.97 13.31
CA GLN A 539 30.04 55.37 13.58
C GLN A 539 29.07 55.91 12.53
N PHE A 540 27.77 55.69 12.75
CA PHE A 540 26.67 56.66 12.54
C PHE A 540 25.30 56.00 12.77
N PHE A 541 24.90 55.87 14.05
CA PHE A 541 23.51 55.65 14.44
C PHE A 541 23.21 56.44 15.71
N ASP A 542 22.63 57.63 15.53
CA ASP A 542 21.99 58.42 16.58
C ASP A 542 20.77 59.16 15.98
N GLU A 543 19.87 59.64 16.82
CA GLU A 543 18.45 59.76 16.49
C GLU A 543 18.07 60.94 15.57
N THR A 544 17.84 60.65 14.28
CA THR A 544 16.83 61.37 13.48
C THR A 544 16.07 60.42 12.56
N ILE A 545 14.74 60.47 12.58
CA ILE A 545 13.90 59.70 11.64
C ILE A 545 13.98 60.38 10.27
N ASP A 546 14.58 59.71 9.31
CA ASP A 546 14.73 60.19 7.93
C ASP A 546 13.37 60.60 7.31
N PRO A 547 13.22 61.85 6.84
CA PRO A 547 12.02 62.30 6.13
C PRO A 547 11.69 61.43 4.91
N ILE A 548 12.68 60.85 4.23
CA ILE A 548 12.49 59.95 3.08
C ILE A 548 11.94 58.58 3.54
N TYR A 549 12.37 58.06 4.68
CA TYR A 549 11.79 56.87 5.31
C TYR A 549 10.31 57.08 5.67
N MET A 550 9.95 58.22 6.27
CA MET A 550 8.55 58.59 6.52
C MET A 550 7.75 58.84 5.23
N LEU A 551 8.40 59.31 4.16
CA LEU A 551 7.78 59.42 2.84
C LEU A 551 7.49 58.04 2.25
N ARG A 552 8.45 57.10 2.31
CA ARG A 552 8.30 55.72 1.84
C ARG A 552 7.19 54.97 2.59
N LEU A 553 7.11 55.10 3.92
CA LEU A 553 6.03 54.51 4.72
C LEU A 553 4.65 55.07 4.35
N LYS A 554 4.55 56.38 4.05
CA LYS A 554 3.30 56.98 3.56
C LYS A 554 2.97 56.54 2.13
N MET A 555 3.96 56.44 1.24
CA MET A 555 3.75 55.97 -0.14
C MET A 555 3.30 54.50 -0.17
N ALA A 556 3.81 53.65 0.72
CA ALA A 556 3.33 52.28 0.89
C ALA A 556 1.87 52.15 1.37
N GLN A 557 1.28 53.24 1.90
CA GLN A 557 -0.14 53.30 2.30
C GLN A 557 -1.03 54.00 1.25
N ILE A 558 -0.46 54.65 0.23
CA ILE A 558 -1.21 55.37 -0.81
C ILE A 558 -1.36 54.48 -2.05
N ILE A 559 -2.41 53.66 -2.04
CA ILE A 559 -3.05 53.20 -3.27
C ILE A 559 -3.96 54.35 -3.76
N VAL A 560 -4.19 54.44 -5.08
CA VAL A 560 -5.07 55.42 -5.78
C VAL A 560 -4.44 56.81 -6.05
N ASP A 561 -3.38 56.86 -6.87
CA ASP A 561 -3.29 57.84 -7.98
C ASP A 561 -2.40 57.30 -9.13
N PRO A 562 -2.95 57.02 -10.32
CA PRO A 562 -2.17 56.58 -11.49
C PRO A 562 -1.22 57.62 -12.10
N HIS A 563 -1.41 58.92 -11.86
CA HIS A 563 -0.66 59.97 -12.58
C HIS A 563 0.75 60.22 -12.03
N ILE A 564 1.00 59.98 -10.75
CA ILE A 564 2.30 60.28 -10.11
C ILE A 564 3.38 59.23 -10.44
N ASP A 565 3.00 57.97 -10.61
CA ASP A 565 3.90 56.83 -10.88
C ASP A 565 4.69 56.97 -12.20
N SER A 566 4.05 57.55 -13.23
CA SER A 566 4.66 57.83 -14.54
C SER A 566 5.89 58.75 -14.44
N LEU A 567 5.83 59.73 -13.53
CA LEU A 567 6.87 60.75 -13.35
C LEU A 567 8.08 60.18 -12.58
N LEU A 568 7.83 59.34 -11.57
CA LEU A 568 8.86 58.58 -10.84
C LEU A 568 9.55 57.54 -11.73
N THR A 569 8.78 56.81 -12.55
CA THR A 569 9.29 55.80 -13.49
C THR A 569 10.29 56.42 -14.50
N ARG A 570 10.06 57.66 -14.94
CA ARG A 570 11.01 58.40 -15.81
C ARG A 570 12.27 58.87 -15.09
N LEU A 571 12.22 59.13 -13.78
CA LEU A 571 13.39 59.50 -12.99
C LEU A 571 14.33 58.31 -12.76
N PHE A 572 13.81 57.17 -12.30
CA PHE A 572 14.63 55.99 -12.01
C PHE A 572 15.31 55.39 -13.25
N ARG A 573 14.68 55.45 -14.42
CA ARG A 573 15.25 54.93 -15.69
C ARG A 573 16.55 55.64 -16.09
N ASN A 574 16.80 56.86 -15.62
CA ASN A 574 17.96 57.67 -16.00
C ASN A 574 19.17 57.53 -15.05
N ILE A 575 19.08 56.71 -13.99
CA ILE A 575 20.08 56.66 -12.90
C ILE A 575 20.91 55.35 -12.91
N LEU A 576 20.47 54.32 -13.62
CA LEU A 576 21.17 53.02 -13.72
C LEU A 576 22.20 53.00 -14.88
N PRO A 577 23.50 52.76 -14.63
CA PRO A 577 24.51 52.68 -15.69
C PRO A 577 24.35 51.47 -16.62
N ALA A 578 24.63 51.64 -17.91
CA ALA A 578 24.44 50.64 -18.97
C ALA A 578 25.46 49.47 -18.98
N SER A 579 26.25 49.28 -17.91
CA SER A 579 27.40 48.36 -17.87
C SER A 579 27.07 46.90 -17.51
N LEU A 580 25.83 46.58 -17.14
CA LEU A 580 25.41 45.22 -16.75
C LEU A 580 25.12 44.27 -17.92
N THR A 581 25.27 44.72 -19.17
CA THR A 581 24.71 44.07 -20.37
C THR A 581 25.57 42.93 -20.96
N LEU A 582 26.44 42.29 -20.17
CA LEU A 582 27.47 41.37 -20.71
C LEU A 582 27.79 40.17 -19.80
N LEU A 583 26.78 39.35 -19.48
CA LEU A 583 26.99 38.00 -18.91
C LEU A 583 26.03 36.96 -19.53
N THR A 584 26.63 35.84 -19.93
CA THR A 584 26.14 34.85 -20.90
C THR A 584 24.85 34.10 -20.56
N ALA A 585 23.91 34.10 -21.51
CA ALA A 585 23.02 33.00 -21.94
C ALA A 585 22.09 32.25 -20.94
N GLN A 586 22.36 32.18 -19.64
CA GLN A 586 21.51 31.49 -18.64
C GLN A 586 20.45 32.40 -18.00
N SER A 587 20.41 33.68 -18.40
CA SER A 587 19.75 34.79 -17.68
C SER A 587 18.33 35.16 -18.16
N ARG A 588 17.69 34.37 -19.04
CA ARG A 588 16.37 34.72 -19.61
C ARG A 588 15.20 34.79 -18.60
N PHE A 589 15.37 34.28 -17.38
CA PHE A 589 14.40 34.42 -16.28
C PHE A 589 14.93 35.20 -15.07
N SER A 590 16.22 35.59 -15.03
CA SER A 590 16.81 36.22 -13.84
C SER A 590 16.48 37.71 -13.67
N TYR A 591 15.94 38.36 -14.72
CA TYR A 591 15.51 39.77 -14.68
C TYR A 591 14.32 40.05 -13.73
N TRP A 592 13.66 39.01 -13.23
CA TRP A 592 12.43 39.10 -12.43
C TRP A 592 12.64 38.88 -10.93
N ARG A 593 13.87 38.86 -10.43
CA ARG A 593 14.16 38.52 -9.02
C ARG A 593 14.38 39.77 -8.16
N MET A 594 13.63 39.88 -7.07
CA MET A 594 13.89 40.88 -6.02
C MET A 594 15.32 40.74 -5.46
N PRO A 595 16.02 41.85 -5.16
CA PRO A 595 17.25 41.82 -4.37
C PRO A 595 17.02 41.14 -3.01
N SER A 596 17.99 40.39 -2.51
CA SER A 596 17.86 39.54 -1.32
C SER A 596 17.33 40.29 -0.10
N ASP A 597 17.89 41.47 0.20
CA ASP A 597 17.48 42.29 1.35
C ASP A 597 16.02 42.75 1.24
N LEU A 598 15.60 43.15 0.03
CA LEU A 598 14.24 43.61 -0.24
C LEU A 598 13.25 42.45 -0.17
N TYR A 599 13.64 41.25 -0.65
CA TYR A 599 12.86 40.03 -0.50
C TYR A 599 12.72 39.69 1.00
N PHE A 600 13.81 39.63 1.77
CA PHE A 600 13.78 39.30 3.19
C PHE A 600 12.92 40.26 4.00
N GLN A 601 13.02 41.58 3.73
CA GLN A 601 12.17 42.60 4.36
C GLN A 601 10.69 42.41 4.01
N THR A 602 10.39 42.18 2.72
CA THR A 602 9.00 41.98 2.25
C THR A 602 8.40 40.71 2.84
N TYR A 603 9.13 39.59 2.80
CA TYR A 603 8.75 38.32 3.41
C TYR A 603 8.53 38.48 4.92
N SER A 604 9.45 39.15 5.62
CA SER A 604 9.37 39.37 7.08
C SER A 604 8.18 40.23 7.51
N ILE A 605 7.72 41.16 6.67
CA ILE A 605 6.51 41.96 6.92
C ILE A 605 5.27 41.11 6.66
N LEU A 606 5.23 40.40 5.54
CA LEU A 606 4.09 39.56 5.15
C LEU A 606 3.89 38.39 6.12
N ALA A 607 4.95 37.70 6.55
CA ALA A 607 4.91 36.61 7.52
C ALA A 607 4.27 37.02 8.87
N LYS A 608 4.47 38.28 9.28
CA LYS A 608 3.87 38.86 10.51
C LYS A 608 2.39 39.24 10.34
N SER A 609 1.88 39.23 9.11
CA SER A 609 0.46 39.41 8.78
C SER A 609 -0.28 38.10 8.49
N THR A 610 0.46 37.06 8.06
CA THR A 610 -0.03 35.69 7.84
C THR A 610 -0.60 35.10 9.13
N ARG A 611 -1.78 34.47 9.04
CA ARG A 611 -2.51 33.91 10.19
C ARG A 611 -2.48 32.38 10.16
N SER A 612 -2.07 31.79 11.27
CA SER A 612 -1.95 30.35 11.49
C SER A 612 -2.87 29.88 12.62
N ALA A 613 -3.03 28.57 12.79
CA ALA A 613 -3.84 28.00 13.88
C ALA A 613 -3.10 28.00 15.24
N TYR A 614 -1.78 28.20 15.23
CA TYR A 614 -0.89 28.28 16.38
C TYR A 614 0.22 29.30 16.09
N GLN A 615 0.82 29.91 17.12
CA GLN A 615 1.88 30.90 16.92
C GLN A 615 3.15 30.24 16.35
N PHE A 616 3.69 30.81 15.27
CA PHE A 616 5.07 30.52 14.84
C PHE A 616 6.06 31.29 15.71
N THR A 617 7.14 30.64 16.11
CA THR A 617 8.23 31.27 16.87
C THR A 617 9.34 31.81 15.96
N LYS A 618 9.34 31.43 14.68
CA LYS A 618 10.48 31.57 13.76
C LYS A 618 10.10 31.80 12.29
N LEU A 619 10.91 32.57 11.57
CA LEU A 619 11.03 32.58 10.10
C LEU A 619 12.02 31.48 9.67
N ALA A 620 11.58 30.53 8.85
CA ALA A 620 12.48 29.53 8.28
C ALA A 620 13.45 30.17 7.28
N TYR A 621 14.75 29.89 7.42
CA TYR A 621 15.81 30.47 6.57
C TYR A 621 15.59 30.23 5.06
N PRO A 622 15.22 29.01 4.59
CA PRO A 622 15.08 28.77 3.16
C PRO A 622 13.98 29.64 2.53
N ASP A 623 12.89 29.88 3.26
CA ASP A 623 11.74 30.62 2.75
C ASP A 623 11.96 32.14 2.85
N ALA A 624 12.60 32.62 3.93
CA ALA A 624 12.89 34.03 4.18
C ALA A 624 14.06 34.59 3.33
N PHE A 625 15.04 33.76 2.97
CA PHE A 625 16.20 34.15 2.15
C PHE A 625 16.10 33.69 0.67
N ASN A 626 14.90 33.32 0.21
CA ASN A 626 14.62 32.96 -1.20
C ASN A 626 15.51 31.82 -1.70
N ALA A 627 15.38 30.63 -1.10
CA ALA A 627 16.10 29.43 -1.50
C ALA A 627 15.87 29.07 -2.98
N LEU A 628 16.93 28.58 -3.62
CA LEU A 628 16.95 28.16 -5.02
C LEU A 628 16.79 26.64 -5.14
N SER A 629 16.41 26.19 -6.34
CA SER A 629 16.65 24.81 -6.78
C SER A 629 18.14 24.61 -7.11
N TYR A 630 18.64 23.38 -6.94
CA TYR A 630 19.97 23.02 -7.40
C TYR A 630 20.11 23.21 -8.94
N PRO A 631 21.18 23.86 -9.46
CA PRO A 631 21.27 24.27 -10.85
C PRO A 631 21.60 23.13 -11.85
N LYS A 632 21.61 21.88 -11.39
CA LYS A 632 21.84 20.68 -12.22
C LYS A 632 20.72 19.67 -11.95
N TYR A 633 20.34 18.90 -12.98
CA TYR A 633 19.35 17.85 -12.83
C TYR A 633 19.82 16.76 -11.86
N GLU A 634 19.07 16.55 -10.78
CA GLU A 634 19.30 15.51 -9.78
C GLU A 634 18.53 14.23 -10.18
N PRO A 635 19.20 13.14 -10.61
CA PRO A 635 18.53 11.92 -11.01
C PRO A 635 17.89 11.20 -9.81
N MET A 636 16.77 10.51 -10.03
CA MET A 636 16.14 9.68 -9.00
C MET A 636 17.05 8.54 -8.54
N GLN A 637 17.00 8.23 -7.25
CA GLN A 637 17.75 7.10 -6.68
C GLN A 637 17.20 5.78 -7.24
N LYS A 638 18.06 4.86 -7.67
CA LYS A 638 17.61 3.50 -8.06
C LYS A 638 17.08 2.79 -6.81
N PRO A 639 15.86 2.22 -6.83
CA PRO A 639 15.33 1.48 -5.68
C PRO A 639 16.21 0.29 -5.32
N ASP A 640 16.54 0.15 -4.03
CA ASP A 640 17.22 -1.01 -3.48
C ASP A 640 16.22 -1.87 -2.67
N GLU A 641 15.83 -3.02 -3.20
CA GLU A 641 14.98 -3.94 -2.42
C GLU A 641 15.71 -4.53 -1.19
N ARG A 642 17.05 -4.63 -1.22
CA ARG A 642 17.82 -5.11 -0.07
C ARG A 642 17.77 -4.11 1.09
N SER A 643 17.71 -2.81 0.82
CA SER A 643 17.45 -1.75 1.80
C SER A 643 16.20 -2.07 2.63
N ASN A 644 15.03 -2.22 1.98
CA ASN A 644 13.76 -2.57 2.64
C ASN A 644 13.89 -3.82 3.54
N ARG A 645 14.55 -4.88 3.07
CA ARG A 645 14.78 -6.12 3.83
C ARG A 645 15.72 -5.89 5.02
N THR A 646 16.80 -5.14 4.83
CA THR A 646 17.83 -4.84 5.84
C THR A 646 17.30 -3.94 6.94
N THR A 647 16.59 -2.87 6.58
CA THR A 647 15.93 -1.93 7.50
C THR A 647 14.94 -2.65 8.41
N LEU A 648 14.07 -3.49 7.83
CA LEU A 648 13.10 -4.28 8.60
C LEU A 648 13.77 -5.32 9.52
N LEU A 649 14.87 -5.92 9.09
CA LEU A 649 15.64 -6.84 9.93
C LEU A 649 16.38 -6.09 11.07
N ALA A 650 16.80 -4.84 10.86
CA ALA A 650 17.32 -3.98 11.94
C ALA A 650 16.22 -3.61 12.97
N ASP A 651 15.00 -3.33 12.52
CA ASP A 651 13.86 -3.12 13.43
C ASP A 651 13.55 -4.37 14.27
N ILE A 652 13.55 -5.56 13.64
CA ILE A 652 13.39 -6.85 14.33
C ILE A 652 14.56 -7.10 15.29
N ARG A 653 15.79 -6.66 14.95
CA ARG A 653 16.96 -6.74 15.85
C ARG A 653 16.72 -5.95 17.14
N ARG A 654 16.09 -4.77 17.12
CA ARG A 654 15.76 -4.01 18.35
C ARG A 654 14.82 -4.78 19.30
N ILE A 655 13.99 -5.69 18.77
CA ILE A 655 13.08 -6.56 19.56
C ILE A 655 13.84 -7.75 20.16
N LEU A 656 14.76 -8.35 19.40
CA LEU A 656 15.55 -9.53 19.81
C LEU A 656 16.69 -9.19 20.77
N TYR A 657 17.40 -8.12 20.46
CA TYR A 657 18.54 -7.61 21.20
C TYR A 657 18.30 -6.12 21.42
N PRO A 658 17.53 -5.71 22.45
CA PRO A 658 17.44 -4.31 22.83
C PRO A 658 18.86 -3.79 23.13
N PRO A 659 19.40 -2.82 22.38
CA PRO A 659 20.66 -2.18 22.75
C PRO A 659 20.43 -1.28 23.98
N SER A 660 21.39 -0.43 24.30
CA SER A 660 21.16 0.76 25.11
C SER A 660 20.22 1.75 24.38
N ILE A 661 18.93 1.42 24.30
CA ILE A 661 17.92 2.27 23.67
C ILE A 661 17.66 3.47 24.61
N TYR A 662 17.92 4.68 24.14
CA TYR A 662 17.70 5.88 24.93
C TYR A 662 16.21 6.16 25.19
N ASN A 663 15.37 6.02 24.14
CA ASN A 663 13.97 6.46 24.13
C ASN A 663 13.78 7.93 24.59
N ARG A 664 14.82 8.77 24.43
CA ARG A 664 14.82 10.17 24.86
C ARG A 664 14.00 10.98 23.88
N THR A 665 12.87 11.54 24.32
CA THR A 665 12.18 12.58 23.54
C THR A 665 13.06 13.83 23.52
N VAL A 666 13.46 14.28 22.33
CA VAL A 666 14.33 15.45 22.11
C VAL A 666 13.58 16.65 21.51
N TYR A 667 12.37 16.42 20.99
CA TYR A 667 11.44 17.45 20.53
C TYR A 667 10.01 16.95 20.74
N ASP A 668 9.12 17.82 21.22
CA ASP A 668 7.73 17.50 21.53
C ASP A 668 6.82 18.73 21.29
N PHE A 669 6.20 18.79 20.12
CA PHE A 669 5.34 19.90 19.70
C PHE A 669 4.14 20.07 20.65
N ASP A 670 3.57 18.96 21.13
CA ASP A 670 2.42 18.94 22.05
C ASP A 670 2.74 19.65 23.38
N ALA A 671 4.00 19.66 23.82
CA ALA A 671 4.43 20.25 25.09
C ALA A 671 4.81 21.74 24.97
N ILE A 672 5.07 22.24 23.76
CA ILE A 672 5.51 23.62 23.51
C ILE A 672 4.41 24.49 22.91
N VAL A 673 3.47 23.97 22.12
CA VAL A 673 2.48 24.79 21.40
C VAL A 673 1.58 25.63 22.31
N ASP A 674 1.17 25.08 23.46
CA ASP A 674 0.34 25.78 24.45
C ASP A 674 1.16 26.69 25.41
N HIS A 675 2.50 26.68 25.29
CA HIS A 675 3.44 27.27 26.26
C HIS A 675 4.53 28.15 25.63
N SER A 676 4.63 28.21 24.30
CA SER A 676 5.59 29.05 23.59
C SER A 676 5.39 30.53 23.97
N PRO A 677 6.44 31.23 24.45
CA PRO A 677 6.33 32.64 24.79
C PRO A 677 6.08 33.47 23.52
N ILE A 678 5.48 34.65 23.68
CA ILE A 678 5.24 35.57 22.56
C ILE A 678 6.59 36.15 22.10
N THR A 679 7.23 35.49 21.13
CA THR A 679 8.47 35.96 20.49
C THR A 679 8.15 36.84 19.28
N THR A 680 9.07 37.75 18.96
CA THR A 680 9.03 38.50 17.70
C THR A 680 9.54 37.61 16.57
N LEU A 681 8.67 37.31 15.60
CA LEU A 681 8.98 36.46 14.45
C LEU A 681 10.24 36.97 13.70
N ASN A 682 11.32 36.19 13.76
CA ASN A 682 12.65 36.51 13.25
C ASN A 682 13.41 35.22 12.81
N ASN A 683 14.68 35.36 12.39
CA ASN A 683 15.60 34.25 12.19
C ASN A 683 16.93 34.55 12.93
N ASP A 684 17.54 33.52 13.51
CA ASP A 684 18.79 33.55 14.29
C ASP A 684 19.81 32.47 13.84
N ASP A 685 19.57 31.79 12.71
CA ASP A 685 20.22 30.53 12.35
C ASP A 685 21.76 30.63 12.24
N GLU A 686 22.25 31.68 11.56
CA GLU A 686 23.68 31.90 11.35
C GLU A 686 24.47 31.94 12.66
N GLN A 687 23.84 32.42 13.73
CA GLN A 687 24.42 32.70 15.04
C GLN A 687 24.17 31.58 16.05
N ARG A 688 23.10 30.78 15.89
CA ARG A 688 22.71 29.77 16.88
C ARG A 688 23.74 28.66 17.00
N ARG A 689 24.20 28.39 18.22
CA ARG A 689 25.08 27.27 18.57
C ARG A 689 24.51 26.53 19.76
N SER A 690 24.75 25.23 19.83
CA SER A 690 24.37 24.37 20.94
C SER A 690 25.54 23.44 21.30
N ASN A 691 25.48 22.84 22.49
CA ASN A 691 26.47 21.92 23.03
C ASN A 691 25.78 20.72 23.73
N VAL A 692 24.63 20.27 23.20
CA VAL A 692 23.93 19.07 23.67
C VAL A 692 24.47 17.81 22.97
N ASP A 693 24.20 16.63 23.54
CA ASP A 693 24.70 15.32 23.06
C ASP A 693 23.77 14.64 22.04
N HIS A 694 22.87 15.38 21.40
CA HIS A 694 21.87 14.87 20.46
C HIS A 694 21.52 15.89 19.36
N LEU A 695 20.81 15.43 18.32
CA LEU A 695 20.21 16.34 17.35
C LEU A 695 19.10 17.17 18.00
N LEU A 696 19.05 18.46 17.66
CA LEU A 696 17.91 19.34 17.94
C LEU A 696 16.98 19.36 16.71
N PHE A 697 15.70 19.66 16.95
CA PHE A 697 14.66 19.74 15.92
C PHE A 697 13.72 20.92 16.20
N ASP A 698 13.15 21.52 15.16
CA ASP A 698 12.03 22.45 15.26
C ASP A 698 11.09 22.36 14.05
N SER A 699 9.82 22.73 14.23
CA SER A 699 8.85 22.98 13.16
C SER A 699 7.83 24.07 13.51
N GLN A 700 8.17 25.03 14.39
CA GLN A 700 7.31 26.16 14.77
C GLN A 700 7.42 27.34 13.80
N PHE A 701 7.37 27.03 12.50
CA PHE A 701 7.44 27.97 11.39
C PHE A 701 6.43 27.61 10.29
N GLU A 702 6.19 28.53 9.35
CA GLU A 702 5.23 28.34 8.26
C GLU A 702 5.56 27.11 7.40
N CYS A 703 4.54 26.36 6.99
CA CYS A 703 4.65 25.04 6.36
C CYS A 703 5.33 23.94 7.20
N GLY A 704 5.83 24.23 8.40
CA GLY A 704 6.51 23.23 9.24
C GLY A 704 5.58 22.08 9.64
N ASN A 705 6.08 20.84 9.65
CA ASN A 705 5.40 19.69 10.25
C ASN A 705 6.40 18.65 10.76
N LEU A 706 6.57 18.67 12.09
CA LEU A 706 7.01 17.58 12.93
C LEU A 706 6.21 17.66 14.24
N ARG A 707 5.82 16.52 14.81
CA ARG A 707 5.14 16.47 16.12
C ARG A 707 6.09 16.09 17.24
N LYS A 708 6.93 15.09 17.02
CA LYS A 708 7.78 14.51 18.06
C LYS A 708 9.03 13.89 17.44
N ALA A 709 10.18 14.05 18.09
CA ALA A 709 11.40 13.33 17.77
C ALA A 709 11.90 12.59 19.01
N ILE A 710 12.18 11.29 18.85
CA ILE A 710 12.63 10.41 19.92
C ILE A 710 13.94 9.75 19.49
N GLN A 711 15.01 10.02 20.24
CA GLN A 711 16.30 9.37 20.07
C GLN A 711 16.22 7.92 20.55
N ILE A 712 16.50 6.99 19.64
CA ILE A 712 16.50 5.54 19.83
C ILE A 712 17.91 5.05 20.15
N THR A 713 18.89 5.43 19.32
CA THR A 713 20.34 5.27 19.57
C THR A 713 21.05 6.61 19.34
N GLU A 714 22.38 6.66 19.49
CA GLU A 714 23.15 7.91 19.34
C GLU A 714 22.84 8.63 18.00
N GLU A 715 22.84 7.88 16.88
CA GLU A 715 22.53 8.36 15.54
C GLU A 715 21.12 8.01 14.99
N GLU A 716 20.23 7.35 15.76
CA GLU A 716 18.91 6.91 15.26
C GLU A 716 17.75 7.63 15.96
N TYR A 717 16.82 8.16 15.17
CA TYR A 717 15.67 8.95 15.65
C TYR A 717 14.34 8.47 15.03
N ASP A 718 13.39 8.09 15.87
CA ASP A 718 11.99 7.87 15.47
C ASP A 718 11.25 9.22 15.50
N LEU A 719 10.60 9.56 14.39
CA LEU A 719 9.91 10.82 14.12
C LEU A 719 8.42 10.59 13.92
N ILE A 720 7.60 11.52 14.40
CA ILE A 720 6.13 11.47 14.30
C ILE A 720 5.65 12.79 13.68
N LEU A 721 4.86 12.70 12.61
CA LEU A 721 4.22 13.86 11.97
C LEU A 721 2.91 14.24 12.67
N ARG A 722 2.50 15.51 12.58
CA ARG A 722 1.17 15.95 13.00
C ARG A 722 0.15 15.56 11.92
N PRO A 723 -1.05 15.07 12.27
CA PRO A 723 -2.16 14.99 11.33
C PRO A 723 -2.69 16.38 10.99
N ASP A 724 -3.33 16.51 9.83
CA ASP A 724 -4.14 17.66 9.44
C ASP A 724 -5.04 18.12 10.60
N ILE A 725 -5.13 19.44 10.79
CA ILE A 725 -5.87 20.03 11.91
C ILE A 725 -7.35 19.63 11.88
N ASN A 726 -7.91 19.41 13.07
CA ASN A 726 -9.23 18.81 13.30
C ASN A 726 -9.39 17.33 12.85
N THR A 727 -8.34 16.66 12.35
CA THR A 727 -8.38 15.24 11.97
C THR A 727 -7.57 14.32 12.90
N PHE A 728 -7.59 13.01 12.60
CA PHE A 728 -6.79 11.93 13.21
C PHE A 728 -6.17 11.02 12.12
N ARG A 729 -5.99 11.59 10.93
CA ARG A 729 -5.60 10.94 9.67
C ARG A 729 -4.68 11.89 8.91
N TYR A 730 -4.32 11.53 7.67
CA TYR A 730 -3.58 12.41 6.76
C TYR A 730 -2.22 12.83 7.36
N HIS A 731 -1.24 11.97 7.13
CA HIS A 731 0.14 12.18 7.54
C HIS A 731 0.98 11.94 6.28
N GLN A 732 1.44 13.01 5.62
CA GLN A 732 2.20 12.91 4.37
C GLN A 732 3.28 13.97 4.24
N TRP A 733 2.93 15.25 4.43
CA TRP A 733 3.90 16.34 4.42
C TRP A 733 4.79 16.30 5.66
N PHE A 734 6.06 16.60 5.47
CA PHE A 734 6.99 16.90 6.56
C PHE A 734 7.90 18.05 6.13
N TYR A 735 8.19 18.94 7.07
CA TYR A 735 9.14 20.03 6.91
C TYR A 735 9.63 20.44 8.31
N PHE A 736 10.91 20.23 8.60
CA PHE A 736 11.46 20.48 9.93
C PHE A 736 12.93 20.88 9.86
N GLU A 737 13.36 21.65 10.85
CA GLU A 737 14.77 21.91 11.13
C GLU A 737 15.38 20.69 11.83
N VAL A 738 16.64 20.41 11.52
CA VAL A 738 17.57 19.62 12.32
C VAL A 738 18.83 20.45 12.54
N SER A 739 19.35 20.49 13.76
CA SER A 739 20.60 21.18 14.10
C SER A 739 21.41 20.39 15.15
N ASN A 740 22.62 20.85 15.47
CA ASN A 740 23.55 20.19 16.42
C ASN A 740 24.01 18.78 15.97
N MET A 741 24.20 18.58 14.67
CA MET A 741 24.77 17.35 14.08
C MET A 741 26.30 17.35 14.09
N ARG A 742 26.88 16.15 14.10
CA ARG A 742 28.31 15.93 13.82
C ARG A 742 28.54 15.80 12.31
N SER A 743 29.59 16.46 11.81
CA SER A 743 30.09 16.26 10.43
C SER A 743 30.42 14.79 10.19
N ASP A 744 30.18 14.31 8.97
CA ASP A 744 30.51 12.98 8.45
C ASP A 744 29.88 11.77 9.15
N VAL A 745 29.10 11.98 10.21
CA VAL A 745 28.30 10.96 10.88
C VAL A 745 27.02 10.69 10.10
N THR A 746 26.67 9.40 9.94
CA THR A 746 25.44 8.97 9.28
C THR A 746 24.32 8.79 10.29
N TYR A 747 23.33 9.68 10.25
CA TYR A 747 22.12 9.61 11.05
C TYR A 747 21.01 8.86 10.32
N ARG A 748 20.20 8.08 11.05
CA ARG A 748 19.01 7.38 10.54
C ARG A 748 17.75 8.02 11.11
N PHE A 749 16.84 8.41 10.23
CA PHE A 749 15.52 8.94 10.59
C PHE A 749 14.44 7.93 10.19
N ASN A 750 13.51 7.67 11.11
CA ASN A 750 12.37 6.76 10.92
C ASN A 750 11.07 7.55 11.14
N ILE A 751 10.35 7.99 10.09
CA ILE A 751 9.04 8.62 10.26
C ILE A 751 7.97 7.51 10.36
N ILE A 752 7.41 7.28 11.54
CA ILE A 752 6.71 6.02 11.90
C ILE A 752 5.18 6.01 11.74
N ASN A 753 4.54 7.12 11.35
CA ASN A 753 3.07 7.27 11.39
C ASN A 753 2.37 7.52 10.03
N PHE A 754 2.99 7.18 8.89
CA PHE A 754 2.28 7.23 7.60
C PHE A 754 1.14 6.20 7.52
N GLU A 755 0.04 6.55 6.84
CA GLU A 755 -1.13 5.67 6.66
C GLU A 755 -1.24 4.99 5.28
N LYS A 756 -0.50 5.45 4.26
CA LYS A 756 -0.59 4.93 2.89
C LYS A 756 0.09 3.56 2.77
N ILE A 757 -0.41 2.70 1.88
CA ILE A 757 0.09 1.32 1.70
C ILE A 757 1.40 1.29 0.88
N ASN A 758 1.62 2.27 0.02
CA ASN A 758 2.82 2.43 -0.80
C ASN A 758 3.19 3.92 -0.90
N SER A 759 4.41 4.21 -1.34
CA SER A 759 4.96 5.57 -1.43
C SER A 759 5.99 5.68 -2.57
N GLN A 760 6.13 6.88 -3.15
CA GLN A 760 7.12 7.18 -4.20
C GLN A 760 8.58 7.04 -3.71
N PHE A 761 8.81 7.02 -2.38
CA PHE A 761 10.10 6.66 -1.80
C PHE A 761 10.55 5.22 -2.13
N ASN A 762 9.61 4.29 -2.39
CA ASN A 762 9.95 2.95 -2.93
C ASN A 762 10.28 2.97 -4.43
N THR A 763 10.06 4.09 -5.14
CA THR A 763 10.30 4.24 -6.58
C THR A 763 11.34 5.33 -6.90
N GLY A 764 12.22 5.65 -5.96
CA GLY A 764 13.39 6.53 -6.18
C GLY A 764 13.21 8.00 -5.82
N MET A 765 12.07 8.39 -5.25
CA MET A 765 11.94 9.71 -4.61
C MET A 765 12.90 9.82 -3.42
N GLN A 766 13.40 11.04 -3.20
CA GLN A 766 14.29 11.41 -2.10
C GLN A 766 13.74 12.65 -1.40
N PRO A 767 13.85 12.78 -0.06
CA PRO A 767 13.60 14.04 0.63
C PRO A 767 14.56 15.12 0.13
N VAL A 768 14.19 16.38 0.33
CA VAL A 768 15.05 17.52 0.04
C VAL A 768 15.63 18.11 1.31
N ILE A 769 16.85 18.66 1.21
CA ILE A 769 17.55 19.34 2.28
C ILE A 769 18.03 20.72 1.82
N PHE A 770 18.06 21.67 2.74
CA PHE A 770 18.74 22.95 2.62
C PHE A 770 19.68 23.12 3.82
N SER A 771 20.93 23.51 3.58
CA SER A 771 21.95 23.76 4.62
C SER A 771 22.21 25.27 4.72
N VAL A 772 22.22 25.80 5.95
CA VAL A 772 22.58 27.21 6.18
C VAL A 772 24.07 27.42 5.94
N CYS A 773 24.94 26.47 6.30
CA CYS A 773 26.37 26.54 5.96
C CYS A 773 26.64 26.57 4.43
N ASP A 774 25.89 25.79 3.62
CA ASP A 774 25.95 25.91 2.16
C ASP A 774 25.44 27.28 1.68
N ALA A 775 24.34 27.78 2.24
CA ALA A 775 23.75 29.05 1.85
C ALA A 775 24.69 30.24 2.10
N LEU A 776 25.37 30.26 3.25
CA LEU A 776 26.45 31.20 3.59
C LEU A 776 27.72 31.01 2.74
N SER A 777 27.81 29.91 1.98
CA SER A 777 28.90 29.59 1.05
C SER A 777 28.48 29.76 -0.42
N ASP A 778 27.60 30.73 -0.70
CA ASP A 778 26.98 31.05 -2.00
C ASP A 778 26.23 29.89 -2.69
N LYS A 779 25.75 28.92 -1.91
CA LYS A 779 24.99 27.74 -2.40
C LYS A 779 23.63 27.59 -1.70
N PRO A 780 22.73 28.60 -1.74
CA PRO A 780 21.42 28.54 -1.08
C PRO A 780 20.45 27.63 -1.84
N TYR A 781 20.80 26.34 -1.99
CA TYR A 781 20.10 25.36 -2.81
C TYR A 781 19.39 24.33 -1.95
N TRP A 782 18.11 24.11 -2.24
CA TRP A 782 17.46 22.83 -1.96
C TRP A 782 18.06 21.74 -2.85
N ARG A 783 18.52 20.65 -2.24
CA ARG A 783 19.13 19.48 -2.90
C ARG A 783 18.44 18.19 -2.46
N ARG A 784 18.45 17.15 -3.29
CA ARG A 784 17.97 15.80 -2.89
C ARG A 784 18.99 15.14 -1.97
N ILE A 785 18.50 14.47 -0.94
CA ILE A 785 19.35 13.70 -0.01
C ILE A 785 18.66 12.41 0.42
N GLY A 786 19.38 11.56 1.15
CA GLY A 786 18.85 10.30 1.67
C GLY A 786 19.43 9.09 0.96
N GLU A 787 20.07 8.23 1.73
CA GLU A 787 20.49 6.90 1.33
C GLU A 787 19.68 5.82 2.07
N LYS A 788 19.72 4.58 1.55
CA LYS A 788 19.04 3.42 2.15
C LYS A 788 17.55 3.70 2.43
N ILE A 789 16.94 4.46 1.54
CA ILE A 789 15.53 4.82 1.64
C ILE A 789 14.70 3.54 1.58
N SER A 790 13.70 3.45 2.45
CA SER A 790 12.86 2.27 2.60
C SER A 790 11.49 2.67 3.16
N TYR A 791 10.41 2.26 2.49
CA TYR A 791 9.03 2.53 2.93
C TYR A 791 8.26 1.23 3.13
N TYR A 792 8.03 0.88 4.40
CA TYR A 792 7.60 -0.46 4.80
C TYR A 792 6.58 -0.42 5.94
N LYS A 793 5.82 -1.51 6.05
CA LYS A 793 4.76 -1.68 7.05
C LYS A 793 5.35 -1.97 8.42
N ASN A 794 4.95 -1.20 9.44
CA ASN A 794 5.52 -1.31 10.78
C ASN A 794 4.56 -1.99 11.79
N THR A 795 4.98 -1.97 13.06
CA THR A 795 4.31 -2.60 14.22
C THR A 795 3.32 -1.68 14.93
N TYR A 796 3.31 -0.39 14.63
CA TYR A 796 2.45 0.60 15.27
C TYR A 796 1.00 0.54 14.73
N GLY A 797 -0.01 0.65 15.60
CA GLY A 797 -1.39 0.93 15.18
C GLY A 797 -2.54 0.35 16.02
N LYS A 798 -3.52 1.20 16.36
CA LYS A 798 -4.71 0.90 17.19
C LYS A 798 -5.70 -0.03 16.43
N LYS A 799 -6.08 -1.15 17.07
CA LYS A 799 -7.02 -2.19 16.55
C LYS A 799 -6.72 -2.63 15.09
N LYS A 800 -7.55 -2.23 14.11
CA LYS A 800 -7.44 -2.59 12.69
C LYS A 800 -6.42 -1.73 11.91
N LYS A 801 -6.18 -0.48 12.30
CA LYS A 801 -5.18 0.39 11.65
C LYS A 801 -3.76 -0.17 11.87
N ILE A 802 -2.87 0.11 10.93
CA ILE A 802 -1.44 -0.23 10.95
C ILE A 802 -0.74 0.93 10.21
N TYR A 803 0.35 1.43 10.76
CA TYR A 803 1.15 2.49 10.14
C TYR A 803 2.30 1.94 9.29
N TYR A 804 2.94 2.84 8.56
CA TYR A 804 4.10 2.58 7.72
C TYR A 804 5.24 3.50 8.14
N THR A 805 6.46 2.96 8.16
CA THR A 805 7.68 3.72 8.42
C THR A 805 8.30 4.12 7.08
N LEU A 806 8.66 5.40 6.96
CA LEU A 806 9.68 5.84 6.02
C LEU A 806 11.01 5.91 6.77
N THR A 807 12.00 5.15 6.33
CA THR A 807 13.38 5.25 6.80
C THR A 807 14.24 5.89 5.73
N PHE A 808 15.16 6.76 6.13
CA PHE A 808 16.26 7.27 5.30
C PHE A 808 17.48 7.62 6.17
N ASN A 809 18.67 7.47 5.59
CA ASN A 809 19.94 7.84 6.21
C ASN A 809 20.48 9.14 5.60
N ILE A 810 20.99 10.05 6.44
CA ILE A 810 21.67 11.29 6.02
C ILE A 810 23.05 11.36 6.67
N ARG A 811 24.07 11.67 5.87
CA ARG A 811 25.40 12.11 6.34
C ARG A 811 25.49 13.61 6.14
N PHE A 812 25.70 14.36 7.22
CA PHE A 812 25.81 15.83 7.15
C PHE A 812 27.25 16.25 6.88
N THR A 813 27.44 17.24 6.00
CA THR A 813 28.77 17.75 5.63
C THR A 813 29.42 18.53 6.77
N TYR A 814 28.66 19.43 7.39
CA TYR A 814 29.17 20.37 8.39
C TYR A 814 28.73 19.95 9.80
N ALA A 815 29.56 20.28 10.80
CA ALA A 815 29.20 20.10 12.21
C ALA A 815 28.51 21.36 12.72
N ASN A 816 27.48 21.21 13.55
CA ASN A 816 26.68 22.32 14.10
C ASN A 816 26.03 23.22 13.03
N ASP A 817 25.76 22.67 11.85
CA ASP A 817 24.93 23.29 10.81
C ASP A 817 23.47 23.40 11.27
N ILE A 818 22.68 24.11 10.47
CA ILE A 818 21.22 24.13 10.57
C ILE A 818 20.68 23.66 9.22
N CYS A 819 20.11 22.46 9.24
CA CYS A 819 19.63 21.76 8.07
C CYS A 819 18.11 21.68 8.09
N TYR A 820 17.47 22.19 7.05
CA TYR A 820 16.03 22.06 6.87
C TYR A 820 15.74 20.86 5.98
N ILE A 821 14.88 19.94 6.43
CA ILE A 821 14.52 18.70 5.71
C ILE A 821 13.04 18.74 5.39
N ALA A 822 12.67 18.50 4.12
CA ALA A 822 11.28 18.50 3.66
C ALA A 822 10.93 17.32 2.74
N TYR A 823 9.63 16.98 2.70
CA TYR A 823 9.07 15.96 1.81
C TYR A 823 9.31 16.29 0.33
N HIS A 824 9.17 17.56 -0.03
CA HIS A 824 9.44 18.11 -1.36
C HIS A 824 9.79 19.60 -1.21
N TYR A 825 10.34 20.24 -2.25
CA TYR A 825 10.73 21.67 -2.24
C TYR A 825 9.59 22.55 -1.68
N PRO A 826 9.73 23.21 -0.51
CA PRO A 826 8.68 24.05 0.05
C PRO A 826 8.29 25.20 -0.87
N TYR A 827 7.09 25.75 -0.63
CA TYR A 827 6.61 27.00 -1.21
C TYR A 827 5.49 27.50 -0.30
N THR A 828 5.78 28.53 0.50
CA THR A 828 4.89 29.01 1.57
C THR A 828 3.83 29.97 1.04
N TYR A 829 2.82 30.28 1.84
CA TYR A 829 1.86 31.32 1.50
C TYR A 829 2.54 32.70 1.54
N THR A 830 3.44 32.94 2.50
CA THR A 830 4.24 34.17 2.51
C THR A 830 5.17 34.28 1.28
N THR A 831 5.72 33.17 0.75
CA THR A 831 6.43 33.15 -0.54
C THR A 831 5.50 33.60 -1.67
N LEU A 832 4.28 33.06 -1.75
CA LEU A 832 3.28 33.50 -2.74
C LEU A 832 2.98 35.00 -2.63
N MET A 833 2.74 35.50 -1.42
CA MET A 833 2.43 36.91 -1.21
C MET A 833 3.63 37.81 -1.55
N THR A 834 4.87 37.32 -1.38
CA THR A 834 6.10 38.03 -1.79
C THR A 834 6.27 38.03 -3.31
N ASP A 835 6.01 36.90 -3.99
CA ASP A 835 5.96 36.80 -5.45
C ASP A 835 4.88 37.72 -6.06
N LEU A 836 3.72 37.85 -5.40
CA LEU A 836 2.65 38.77 -5.82
C LEU A 836 3.06 40.24 -5.74
N VAL A 837 3.77 40.64 -4.68
CA VAL A 837 4.36 41.98 -4.55
C VAL A 837 5.44 42.20 -5.62
N ASN A 838 6.28 41.19 -5.89
CA ASN A 838 7.30 41.26 -6.93
C ASN A 838 6.67 41.46 -8.32
N TRP A 839 5.79 40.56 -8.76
CA TRP A 839 5.12 40.62 -10.06
C TRP A 839 4.41 41.96 -10.28
N SER A 840 3.71 42.48 -9.26
CA SER A 840 3.01 43.78 -9.31
C SER A 840 3.95 44.97 -9.56
N ASN A 841 5.22 44.85 -9.17
CA ASN A 841 6.23 45.89 -9.35
C ASN A 841 7.04 45.76 -10.66
N THR A 842 7.17 44.55 -11.21
CA THR A 842 8.05 44.30 -12.35
C THR A 842 7.36 44.26 -13.71
N TYR A 843 6.06 43.89 -13.77
CA TYR A 843 5.39 43.60 -15.05
C TYR A 843 5.32 44.79 -16.02
N ASP A 844 5.28 44.51 -17.33
CA ASP A 844 5.07 45.55 -18.34
C ASP A 844 3.64 46.09 -18.29
N ARG A 845 3.48 47.22 -17.60
CA ARG A 845 2.24 47.99 -17.48
C ARG A 845 1.73 48.57 -18.82
N THR A 846 2.52 48.53 -19.90
CA THR A 846 2.11 49.09 -21.21
C THR A 846 1.36 48.09 -22.09
N SER A 847 1.74 46.80 -22.11
CA SER A 847 1.05 45.77 -22.90
C SER A 847 0.22 44.78 -22.06
N ILE A 848 0.51 44.60 -20.76
CA ILE A 848 -0.07 43.54 -19.95
C ILE A 848 -1.08 44.11 -18.95
N TYR A 849 -2.34 43.68 -19.07
CA TYR A 849 -3.32 43.85 -17.99
C TYR A 849 -3.05 42.79 -16.93
N PHE A 850 -2.51 43.21 -15.79
CA PHE A 850 -2.42 42.41 -14.57
C PHE A 850 -3.33 43.02 -13.50
N ARG A 851 -4.18 42.21 -12.87
CA ARG A 851 -4.99 42.61 -11.71
C ARG A 851 -5.05 41.51 -10.66
N GLN A 852 -4.50 41.79 -9.49
CA GLN A 852 -4.76 41.02 -8.27
C GLN A 852 -6.13 41.39 -7.67
N GLN A 853 -6.85 40.38 -7.20
CA GLN A 853 -8.10 40.48 -6.47
C GLN A 853 -8.05 39.50 -5.28
N ILE A 854 -8.88 39.75 -4.27
CA ILE A 854 -9.18 38.77 -3.22
C ILE A 854 -10.42 37.99 -3.68
N LEU A 855 -10.33 36.66 -3.76
CA LEU A 855 -11.46 35.79 -4.07
C LEU A 855 -12.38 35.64 -2.85
N CYS A 856 -11.75 35.33 -1.71
CA CYS A 856 -12.40 35.12 -0.42
C CYS A 856 -11.36 35.23 0.70
N LYS A 857 -11.83 35.22 1.94
CA LYS A 857 -11.02 34.95 3.13
C LYS A 857 -11.07 33.46 3.47
N THR A 858 -9.95 32.93 3.96
CA THR A 858 -9.87 31.56 4.51
C THR A 858 -10.48 31.48 5.91
N LEU A 859 -10.49 30.29 6.53
CA LEU A 859 -10.98 30.08 7.90
C LEU A 859 -10.17 30.89 8.94
N SER A 860 -8.88 31.09 8.69
CA SER A 860 -7.99 31.94 9.51
C SER A 860 -8.12 33.43 9.21
N GLY A 861 -8.76 33.80 8.09
CA GLY A 861 -8.84 35.18 7.60
C GLY A 861 -7.65 35.61 6.72
N ASN A 862 -6.86 34.67 6.19
CA ASN A 862 -5.89 34.93 5.13
C ASN A 862 -6.61 35.23 3.81
N ASP A 863 -5.97 35.93 2.88
CA ASP A 863 -6.53 36.20 1.55
C ASP A 863 -6.27 35.04 0.58
N CYS A 864 -7.31 34.58 -0.11
CA CYS A 864 -7.17 33.69 -1.27
C CYS A 864 -7.02 34.56 -2.54
N PRO A 865 -5.84 34.64 -3.19
CA PRO A 865 -5.62 35.56 -4.30
C PRO A 865 -6.22 35.03 -5.61
N LEU A 866 -6.88 35.91 -6.36
CA LEU A 866 -7.30 35.70 -7.75
C LEU A 866 -6.60 36.71 -8.64
N LEU A 867 -5.84 36.23 -9.62
CA LEU A 867 -5.14 37.05 -10.60
C LEU A 867 -5.91 37.05 -11.92
N THR A 868 -5.92 38.20 -12.59
CA THR A 868 -6.41 38.35 -13.97
C THR A 868 -5.25 38.78 -14.86
N ILE A 869 -4.97 38.02 -15.92
CA ILE A 869 -3.89 38.32 -16.88
C ILE A 869 -4.45 38.28 -18.32
N THR A 870 -4.25 39.35 -19.10
CA THR A 870 -4.57 39.44 -20.53
C THR A 870 -3.79 40.61 -21.15
N SER A 871 -3.87 40.84 -22.46
CA SER A 871 -3.31 42.05 -23.08
C SER A 871 -4.29 43.22 -23.03
N PHE A 872 -3.76 44.44 -22.89
CA PHE A 872 -4.54 45.66 -23.05
C PHE A 872 -4.97 45.85 -24.52
N TYR A 873 -6.20 46.33 -24.74
CA TYR A 873 -6.62 46.82 -26.04
C TYR A 873 -6.15 48.27 -26.20
N ASN A 874 -5.09 48.48 -26.98
CA ASN A 874 -4.54 49.79 -27.24
C ASN A 874 -5.06 50.32 -28.59
N GLN A 875 -5.84 51.39 -28.58
CA GLN A 875 -6.47 51.94 -29.80
C GLN A 875 -5.45 52.39 -30.87
N ASN A 876 -4.19 52.62 -30.47
CA ASN A 876 -3.12 52.99 -31.40
C ASN A 876 -2.61 51.80 -32.26
N ASP A 877 -2.76 50.56 -31.80
CA ASP A 877 -2.28 49.38 -32.54
C ASP A 877 -3.12 49.05 -33.79
N LEU A 878 -4.33 49.64 -33.88
CA LEU A 878 -5.24 49.56 -35.04
C LEU A 878 -4.61 50.11 -36.34
N TYR A 879 -3.54 50.91 -36.24
CA TYR A 879 -2.88 51.55 -37.38
C TYR A 879 -1.57 50.87 -37.82
N GLN A 880 -1.14 49.79 -37.15
CA GLN A 880 0.19 49.18 -37.39
C GLN A 880 0.18 47.68 -37.67
N ASN A 881 -0.93 46.96 -37.42
CA ASN A 881 -1.00 45.50 -37.61
C ASN A 881 -2.17 45.09 -38.52
N GLU A 882 -1.92 44.20 -39.47
CA GLU A 882 -2.95 43.64 -40.39
C GLU A 882 -4.00 42.75 -39.69
N LYS A 883 -3.82 42.45 -38.39
CA LYS A 883 -4.74 41.64 -37.59
C LYS A 883 -5.41 42.51 -36.53
N GLN A 884 -6.72 42.67 -36.66
CA GLN A 884 -7.59 43.26 -35.64
C GLN A 884 -7.40 42.53 -34.30
N PRO A 885 -7.07 43.23 -33.20
CA PRO A 885 -6.94 42.62 -31.87
C PRO A 885 -8.33 42.23 -31.32
N ILE A 886 -8.44 41.03 -30.75
CA ILE A 886 -9.71 40.45 -30.29
C ILE A 886 -10.28 41.30 -29.13
N PRO A 887 -11.53 41.81 -29.24
CA PRO A 887 -12.19 42.56 -28.18
C PRO A 887 -12.27 41.79 -26.85
N LEU A 888 -12.13 42.49 -25.71
CA LEU A 888 -12.13 41.86 -24.38
C LEU A 888 -13.42 41.06 -24.05
N HIS A 889 -14.52 41.31 -24.74
CA HIS A 889 -15.78 40.55 -24.57
C HIS A 889 -15.88 39.32 -25.48
N GLU A 890 -14.99 39.18 -26.46
CA GLU A 890 -14.85 38.01 -27.35
C GLU A 890 -13.71 37.08 -26.90
N LYS A 891 -12.75 37.56 -26.10
CA LYS A 891 -11.67 36.74 -25.53
C LYS A 891 -12.21 35.65 -24.60
N SER A 892 -11.84 34.40 -24.86
CA SER A 892 -12.23 33.25 -24.03
C SER A 892 -11.54 33.27 -22.67
N TYR A 893 -12.23 32.77 -21.64
CA TYR A 893 -11.66 32.63 -20.29
C TYR A 893 -10.87 31.33 -20.14
N VAL A 894 -9.71 31.41 -19.49
CA VAL A 894 -8.91 30.25 -19.06
C VAL A 894 -8.76 30.30 -17.54
N ILE A 895 -9.38 29.36 -16.83
CA ILE A 895 -9.29 29.28 -15.36
C ILE A 895 -8.17 28.31 -15.00
N LEU A 896 -7.21 28.77 -14.19
CA LEU A 896 -6.10 27.98 -13.68
C LEU A 896 -6.13 28.01 -12.15
N THR A 897 -5.97 26.85 -11.51
CA THR A 897 -5.91 26.76 -10.05
C THR A 897 -4.82 25.79 -9.61
N ALA A 898 -4.25 26.00 -8.43
CA ALA A 898 -3.22 25.12 -7.87
C ALA A 898 -3.38 24.97 -6.35
N ARG A 899 -2.70 23.95 -5.80
CA ARG A 899 -2.52 23.74 -4.35
C ARG A 899 -3.86 23.64 -3.60
N VAL A 900 -4.74 22.75 -4.08
CA VAL A 900 -5.95 22.29 -3.36
C VAL A 900 -5.53 21.43 -2.17
N HIS A 901 -4.65 20.44 -2.43
CA HIS A 901 -3.96 19.72 -1.38
C HIS A 901 -2.71 20.52 -0.95
N PRO A 902 -2.52 20.75 0.36
CA PRO A 902 -1.45 21.61 0.87
C PRO A 902 -0.04 20.99 0.74
N GLY A 903 0.13 19.68 0.89
CA GLY A 903 1.41 19.00 0.70
C GLY A 903 1.94 18.93 -0.76
N GLU A 904 1.14 19.29 -1.77
CA GLU A 904 1.50 19.16 -3.20
C GLU A 904 2.30 20.37 -3.72
N SER A 905 3.48 20.63 -3.12
CA SER A 905 4.26 21.85 -3.36
C SER A 905 4.71 22.06 -4.82
N ASN A 906 4.88 20.96 -5.57
CA ASN A 906 5.13 20.98 -7.02
C ASN A 906 4.09 21.81 -7.79
N ALA A 907 2.82 21.82 -7.37
CA ALA A 907 1.77 22.57 -8.05
C ALA A 907 1.99 24.09 -7.97
N SER A 908 2.49 24.60 -6.84
CA SER A 908 2.79 26.03 -6.69
C SER A 908 4.02 26.45 -7.51
N TRP A 909 5.07 25.63 -7.55
CA TRP A 909 6.25 25.90 -8.40
C TRP A 909 5.91 25.92 -9.90
N ILE A 910 5.07 24.99 -10.37
CA ILE A 910 4.55 24.99 -11.74
C ILE A 910 3.72 26.26 -12.00
N MET A 911 2.83 26.62 -11.06
CA MET A 911 1.98 27.80 -11.20
C MET A 911 2.80 29.11 -11.22
N LYS A 912 3.86 29.22 -10.40
CA LYS A 912 4.79 30.35 -10.44
C LYS A 912 5.40 30.49 -11.83
N GLY A 913 5.93 29.41 -12.40
CA GLY A 913 6.49 29.40 -13.75
C GLY A 913 5.49 29.78 -14.85
N ILE A 914 4.22 29.36 -14.73
CA ILE A 914 3.14 29.78 -15.64
C ILE A 914 2.87 31.29 -15.52
N ILE A 915 2.87 31.86 -14.32
CA ILE A 915 2.65 33.30 -14.11
C ILE A 915 3.87 34.11 -14.59
N ASP A 916 5.09 33.69 -14.27
CA ASP A 916 6.34 34.29 -14.78
C ASP A 916 6.33 34.33 -16.33
N TYR A 917 5.90 33.23 -16.97
CA TYR A 917 5.75 33.14 -18.42
C TYR A 917 4.65 34.05 -18.97
N LEU A 918 3.45 34.04 -18.38
CA LEU A 918 2.33 34.88 -18.78
C LEU A 918 2.56 36.38 -18.53
N LEU A 919 3.55 36.76 -17.73
CA LEU A 919 4.00 38.15 -17.53
C LEU A 919 5.21 38.54 -18.39
N SER A 920 5.80 37.60 -19.13
CA SER A 920 6.97 37.84 -20.00
C SER A 920 6.62 38.53 -21.32
N ASP A 921 7.65 39.00 -22.02
CA ASP A 921 7.61 39.55 -23.38
C ASP A 921 7.63 38.47 -24.48
N GLU A 922 7.64 37.18 -24.13
CA GLU A 922 7.76 36.08 -25.09
C GLU A 922 6.62 36.13 -26.15
N PRO A 923 6.92 35.98 -27.46
CA PRO A 923 5.94 36.10 -28.54
C PRO A 923 4.68 35.24 -28.40
N THR A 924 4.78 33.98 -27.96
CA THR A 924 3.59 33.13 -27.76
C THR A 924 2.84 33.48 -26.46
N ALA A 925 3.53 33.89 -25.39
CA ALA A 925 2.91 34.42 -24.18
C ALA A 925 2.07 35.68 -24.48
N ARG A 926 2.58 36.58 -25.34
CA ARG A 926 1.79 37.68 -25.92
C ARG A 926 0.58 37.15 -26.69
N ASN A 927 0.77 36.21 -27.62
CA ASN A 927 -0.33 35.69 -28.43
C ASN A 927 -1.41 34.94 -27.61
N LEU A 928 -1.05 34.37 -26.46
CA LEU A 928 -1.99 33.82 -25.48
C LEU A 928 -2.78 34.94 -24.78
N ARG A 929 -2.09 36.00 -24.30
CA ARG A 929 -2.72 37.20 -23.73
C ARG A 929 -3.68 37.91 -24.69
N ASP A 930 -3.41 37.84 -26.00
CA ASP A 930 -4.25 38.42 -27.06
C ASP A 930 -5.55 37.65 -27.32
N ARG A 931 -5.58 36.35 -27.06
CA ARG A 931 -6.76 35.48 -27.27
C ARG A 931 -7.58 35.23 -26.01
N PHE A 932 -6.94 35.25 -24.85
CA PHE A 932 -7.51 34.74 -23.61
C PHE A 932 -7.49 35.74 -22.46
N ILE A 933 -8.43 35.55 -21.52
CA ILE A 933 -8.42 36.16 -20.20
C ILE A 933 -8.11 35.05 -19.18
N PHE A 934 -6.89 35.05 -18.65
CA PHE A 934 -6.48 34.11 -17.62
C PHE A 934 -7.04 34.54 -16.27
N LYS A 935 -7.67 33.60 -15.55
CA LYS A 935 -8.14 33.75 -14.17
C LYS A 935 -7.43 32.71 -13.31
N ILE A 936 -6.45 33.15 -12.52
CA ILE A 936 -5.49 32.28 -11.85
C ILE A 936 -5.68 32.35 -10.34
N ILE A 937 -5.88 31.21 -9.68
CA ILE A 937 -5.88 31.08 -8.21
C ILE A 937 -4.62 30.30 -7.81
N PRO A 938 -3.51 30.96 -7.41
CA PRO A 938 -2.22 30.28 -7.29
C PRO A 938 -2.12 29.30 -6.11
N MET A 939 -2.98 29.46 -5.11
CA MET A 939 -3.05 28.60 -3.93
C MET A 939 -4.49 28.59 -3.40
N LEU A 940 -5.23 27.51 -3.67
CA LEU A 940 -6.62 27.35 -3.22
C LEU A 940 -6.74 27.04 -1.72
N ASN A 941 -5.71 26.48 -1.09
CA ASN A 941 -5.70 26.13 0.33
C ASN A 941 -4.54 26.79 1.12
N PRO A 942 -4.55 28.12 1.33
CA PRO A 942 -3.52 28.81 2.12
C PRO A 942 -3.37 28.26 3.53
N ASP A 943 -4.48 28.04 4.25
CA ASP A 943 -4.45 27.64 5.65
C ASP A 943 -3.80 26.26 5.85
N GLY A 944 -4.07 25.29 4.97
CA GLY A 944 -3.40 24.00 5.02
C GLY A 944 -1.90 24.09 4.71
N VAL A 945 -1.50 24.97 3.78
CA VAL A 945 -0.09 25.22 3.46
C VAL A 945 0.61 25.84 4.66
N ILE A 946 0.05 26.94 5.21
CA ILE A 946 0.58 27.66 6.37
C ILE A 946 0.83 26.72 7.56
N ASN A 947 -0.11 25.82 7.86
CA ASN A 947 -0.01 24.90 9.01
C ASN A 947 0.68 23.55 8.70
N GLY A 948 1.15 23.32 7.46
CA GLY A 948 1.98 22.18 7.08
C GLY A 948 1.25 20.83 7.00
N TRP A 949 0.13 20.74 6.29
CA TRP A 949 -0.64 19.50 6.07
C TRP A 949 -0.17 18.72 4.81
#